data_AF-A0A812Y6M3-F1
#
_entry.id   AF-A0A812Y6M3-F1
#
_cell.length_a   1.000
_cell.length_b   1.000
_cell.length_c   1.000
_cell.angle_alpha   90.00
_cell.angle_beta   90.00
_cell.angle_gamma   90.00
#
_symmetry.space_group_name_H-M   'P 1'
#
loop_
_entity.id
_entity.type
_entity.pdbx_description
1 polymer ?
#
loop_
_entity_poly.entity_id
_entity_poly.type
_entity_poly.pdbx_seq_one_letter_code
_entity_poly.pdbx_strand_id
1 'polypeptide(L)'
;MPEMQGEKRPLDPDPDDDDDDDDDDGFGPMPVPAPAQTKPKRKKVLKNAHVYLDNLPKGEMYEKSFMHRDVVHLAVCSNATGFLVTGSEDGHVKFWKKQYEGIEFVKHYRAHLGKLQAMVISQDGRLLATIGDDNALKLFEVTSFDMICMIKLKFKPLQVEFVHKKNAPTSLVAVSDTDSGKVHILQPESGTADPLRTLEVHSEPAHAIRYNPWVHACVSADKSGALELWDPDTLEMPNKESRPGRLRFEIKSETHMYELRKNQTHASSPDCCRDFRFAACVLFLGAVVASSDDVERTRILSEIEALRGQLREQRSIIQQQFVQLADLEEEERRLQVVGDVTSATWQTTKAALEGTDGSMAAAMDSLWLCLCGALVMFMHAGFAMLETGCCRSKNASNVLMKNLVNVCVGTLGWWILGWAFAYGAGINRFIGTTGFLGEGFYTKDAAGTIIPLSCANNACQSTMLSWFFQWAFCTAGATIVSGAVAERVQGPTYASYAFVMTSLIYPVIVHWTWSGSGFLGDILDVGVMDFAGSGIVHLTGGVSGLAGTIVLGPRKGRFVNPEDFEPHNLPLVVFGTFALWFGWYGFNPGSTLGMPDAETGALAAQVAMNTTLAAATGGITVFILRYVLLRKYDVGGLCNGILAGLVSITAPCGNVECGSAFAIGFVGALVYQSSSMLLQKLKIDDPVDASPVHGFCGIWGVLAAGLFDWGKGFDHFHGWSGWGCMSDSNGCKTDINGTALGAQFLLILMVIAWAGTISALTFALLKWWGALRISEDTEDVGDVTLTPIQAQKDGRLRVFRFATMKMVRAYDESMEMFTAAQSDPNMGDLHLDRFDFGRRIAVEKEMRKSPAQMYQQAVFDESCNFLVFTSLIGVKIVNLHTNKLVKILGKVEQTERFLGLALYQGKAVKKKAALGESVVEGENDQKESADPIALVTAYKKNRFYLFSTREPPETTADLGRDIFNEKPSKEDAAVAASIRTENPLGKQATIHTTMGDIVVKLFYQECPKTVENFTVHSKNGYYDNIIFHRVIQGFMIQTGDPQGDGTGGESIWGGEFEDEFHRNLKHDRPFTLSMANAGPNTNGSQFFVTTVPCPWLDGKHTVFGRVLQGMDVVQNIEKTQTNCDDRPLVDIKIMAIKIIS
;
A
#
# COMPACT_ATOMS: atom_id res chain seq x y z
N MET A 1 -78.19 23.59 -31.19
CA MET A 1 -76.72 23.64 -31.04
C MET A 1 -76.40 24.50 -29.81
N PRO A 2 -75.36 24.19 -29.01
CA PRO A 2 -75.34 23.37 -27.76
C PRO A 2 -74.86 24.21 -26.53
N GLU A 3 -74.58 23.75 -25.29
CA GLU A 3 -75.05 22.74 -24.30
C GLU A 3 -74.45 23.14 -22.91
N MET A 4 -74.86 22.46 -21.82
CA MET A 4 -74.97 22.91 -20.41
C MET A 4 -73.77 22.70 -19.42
N GLN A 5 -73.76 23.56 -18.36
CA GLN A 5 -73.49 23.35 -16.89
C GLN A 5 -72.08 23.36 -16.22
N GLY A 6 -71.98 24.05 -15.04
CA GLY A 6 -71.23 23.61 -13.82
C GLY A 6 -70.25 24.60 -13.10
N GLU A 7 -70.47 24.90 -11.81
CA GLU A 7 -69.63 25.74 -10.87
C GLU A 7 -68.46 25.00 -10.14
N LYS A 8 -67.37 25.72 -9.73
CA LYS A 8 -66.66 25.65 -8.40
C LYS A 8 -65.44 26.64 -8.24
N ARG A 9 -65.07 26.92 -6.98
CA ARG A 9 -64.23 28.00 -6.34
C ARG A 9 -62.69 27.93 -6.54
N PRO A 10 -61.90 29.02 -6.29
CA PRO A 10 -60.45 28.97 -6.06
C PRO A 10 -60.03 29.05 -4.56
N LEU A 11 -58.86 28.48 -4.24
CA LEU A 11 -58.22 28.34 -2.90
C LEU A 11 -57.07 29.35 -2.71
N ASP A 12 -56.82 29.74 -1.44
CA ASP A 12 -55.77 30.66 -0.97
C ASP A 12 -54.32 30.10 -1.05
N PRO A 13 -53.28 30.97 -1.08
CA PRO A 13 -51.86 30.58 -1.03
C PRO A 13 -51.23 30.63 0.38
N ASP A 14 -50.23 29.76 0.59
CA ASP A 14 -49.33 29.65 1.77
C ASP A 14 -48.36 30.85 1.92
N PRO A 15 -47.87 31.18 3.13
CA PRO A 15 -46.84 32.19 3.34
C PRO A 15 -45.47 31.64 3.81
N ASP A 16 -44.46 32.47 3.53
CA ASP A 16 -43.14 32.65 4.17
C ASP A 16 -41.91 31.98 3.51
N ASP A 17 -41.54 32.55 2.35
CA ASP A 17 -40.16 32.86 1.93
C ASP A 17 -39.65 34.08 2.72
N ASP A 18 -38.34 34.17 3.00
CA ASP A 18 -37.65 35.45 3.17
C ASP A 18 -36.17 35.33 2.80
N ASP A 19 -35.76 36.30 1.96
CA ASP A 19 -34.67 36.39 1.00
C ASP A 19 -33.23 36.56 1.53
N ASP A 20 -32.29 36.27 0.63
CA ASP A 20 -30.89 36.74 0.59
C ASP A 20 -30.84 38.13 -0.10
N ASP A 21 -30.04 39.07 0.40
CA ASP A 21 -29.65 40.29 -0.33
C ASP A 21 -28.12 40.46 -0.33
N ASP A 22 -27.58 40.62 -1.54
CA ASP A 22 -26.23 41.08 -1.88
C ASP A 22 -26.16 42.62 -1.84
N ASP A 23 -25.00 43.18 -1.50
CA ASP A 23 -24.62 44.54 -1.90
C ASP A 23 -23.08 44.63 -2.08
N ASP A 24 -22.67 45.13 -3.24
CA ASP A 24 -21.30 45.37 -3.70
C ASP A 24 -21.20 46.85 -4.13
N ASP A 25 -20.21 47.61 -3.64
CA ASP A 25 -19.56 48.77 -4.31
C ASP A 25 -18.65 49.60 -3.37
N GLY A 26 -17.40 49.88 -3.78
CA GLY A 26 -16.63 51.07 -3.35
C GLY A 26 -15.12 50.94 -3.06
N PHE A 27 -14.29 51.54 -3.94
CA PHE A 27 -12.81 51.53 -4.04
C PHE A 27 -12.04 52.39 -2.98
N GLY A 28 -10.90 51.92 -2.42
CA GLY A 28 -9.78 52.74 -1.86
C GLY A 28 -9.25 52.43 -0.43
N PRO A 29 -7.94 52.59 -0.07
CA PRO A 29 -7.27 51.77 0.96
C PRO A 29 -6.93 52.40 2.35
N MET A 30 -6.72 51.49 3.34
CA MET A 30 -6.05 51.56 4.67
C MET A 30 -6.81 52.15 5.89
N PRO A 31 -6.46 51.81 7.17
CA PRO A 31 -5.70 50.67 7.72
C PRO A 31 -6.45 49.89 8.85
N VAL A 32 -5.93 48.72 9.19
CA VAL A 32 -6.51 47.69 10.11
C VAL A 32 -6.48 48.12 11.59
N PRO A 33 -7.58 47.92 12.35
CA PRO A 33 -7.52 47.68 13.79
C PRO A 33 -7.75 46.20 14.13
N ALA A 34 -7.05 45.75 15.17
CA ALA A 34 -6.89 44.38 15.66
C ALA A 34 -8.15 43.46 15.65
N PRO A 35 -7.97 42.12 15.52
CA PRO A 35 -9.09 41.20 15.35
C PRO A 35 -10.02 41.21 16.56
N ALA A 36 -11.26 41.62 16.32
CA ALA A 36 -12.36 41.48 17.27
C ALA A 36 -12.70 39.99 17.45
N GLN A 37 -12.75 39.56 18.71
CA GLN A 37 -13.24 38.23 19.09
C GLN A 37 -14.67 38.05 18.54
N THR A 38 -14.84 37.08 17.65
CA THR A 38 -16.15 36.72 17.10
C THR A 38 -17.02 36.11 18.21
N LYS A 39 -18.17 36.75 18.49
CA LYS A 39 -19.15 36.22 19.45
C LYS A 39 -19.64 34.84 18.97
N PRO A 40 -19.79 33.84 19.87
CA PRO A 40 -20.26 32.52 19.49
C PRO A 40 -21.70 32.58 18.95
N LYS A 41 -21.91 32.07 17.73
CA LYS A 41 -23.25 31.93 17.13
C LYS A 41 -24.17 31.13 18.07
N ARG A 42 -25.38 31.63 18.33
CA ARG A 42 -26.41 30.95 19.15
C ARG A 42 -26.65 29.53 18.64
N LYS A 43 -26.55 28.53 19.54
CA LYS A 43 -26.80 27.11 19.24
C LYS A 43 -28.26 26.92 18.81
N LYS A 44 -28.48 26.41 17.59
CA LYS A 44 -29.82 25.97 17.13
C LYS A 44 -30.19 24.69 17.90
N VAL A 45 -31.23 24.74 18.71
CA VAL A 45 -31.79 23.58 19.43
C VAL A 45 -33.04 23.13 18.68
N LEU A 46 -33.15 21.83 18.40
CA LEU A 46 -34.33 21.26 17.74
C LEU A 46 -35.55 21.44 18.65
N LYS A 47 -36.63 22.07 18.15
CA LYS A 47 -37.91 22.17 18.88
C LYS A 47 -38.38 20.75 19.24
N ASN A 48 -38.71 20.52 20.51
CA ASN A 48 -39.20 19.22 21.03
C ASN A 48 -38.23 18.02 20.89
N ALA A 49 -36.91 18.24 20.94
CA ALA A 49 -35.90 17.16 20.85
C ALA A 49 -36.12 15.97 21.80
N HIS A 50 -36.68 16.21 22.99
CA HIS A 50 -36.96 15.18 24.00
C HIS A 50 -37.95 14.11 23.51
N VAL A 51 -38.95 14.50 22.71
CA VAL A 51 -39.98 13.57 22.19
C VAL A 51 -39.36 12.54 21.25
N TYR A 52 -38.39 12.96 20.43
CA TYR A 52 -37.70 12.06 19.50
C TYR A 52 -36.70 11.14 20.22
N LEU A 53 -36.05 11.64 21.27
CA LEU A 53 -35.16 10.85 22.12
C LEU A 53 -35.90 9.78 22.93
N ASP A 54 -37.17 10.01 23.28
CA ASP A 54 -38.01 9.03 23.96
C ASP A 54 -38.42 7.85 23.05
N ASN A 55 -38.36 8.03 21.73
CA ASN A 55 -38.67 6.99 20.73
C ASN A 55 -37.44 6.18 20.29
N LEU A 56 -36.31 6.29 20.99
CA LEU A 56 -35.10 5.53 20.73
C LEU A 56 -34.78 4.59 21.90
N PRO A 57 -34.15 3.43 21.65
CA PRO A 57 -33.68 2.54 22.73
C PRO A 57 -32.64 3.26 23.59
N LYS A 58 -32.69 3.02 24.91
CA LYS A 58 -31.90 3.76 25.92
C LYS A 58 -30.97 2.87 26.75
N GLY A 59 -31.25 1.57 26.85
CA GLY A 59 -30.47 0.62 27.64
C GLY A 59 -29.05 0.43 27.09
N GLU A 60 -28.05 0.44 27.96
CA GLU A 60 -26.64 0.29 27.56
C GLU A 60 -26.25 -1.18 27.33
N MET A 61 -26.91 -2.10 28.04
CA MET A 61 -26.79 -3.55 27.87
C MET A 61 -27.92 -4.10 27.02
N TYR A 62 -27.70 -5.26 26.39
CA TYR A 62 -28.82 -5.96 25.75
C TYR A 62 -29.77 -6.54 26.81
N GLU A 63 -31.07 -6.44 26.56
CA GLU A 63 -32.11 -6.96 27.46
C GLU A 63 -32.13 -8.50 27.40
N LYS A 64 -32.23 -9.04 26.18
CA LYS A 64 -32.28 -10.48 25.88
C LYS A 64 -31.56 -10.79 24.57
N SER A 65 -31.00 -11.99 24.47
CA SER A 65 -30.46 -12.55 23.23
C SER A 65 -31.19 -13.84 22.85
N PHE A 66 -31.36 -14.09 21.55
CA PHE A 66 -32.05 -15.27 21.04
C PHE A 66 -31.18 -15.98 20.01
N MET A 67 -31.24 -17.32 20.00
CA MET A 67 -30.37 -18.13 19.16
C MET A 67 -31.02 -18.64 17.87
N HIS A 68 -30.15 -18.89 16.90
CA HIS A 68 -30.36 -19.66 15.70
C HIS A 68 -29.40 -20.85 15.69
N ARG A 69 -29.68 -21.84 14.84
CA ARG A 69 -28.78 -22.96 14.58
C ARG A 69 -27.44 -22.51 14.02
N ASP A 70 -27.46 -21.52 13.13
CA ASP A 70 -26.27 -20.97 12.46
C ASP A 70 -26.17 -19.44 12.62
N VAL A 71 -25.09 -18.85 12.10
CA VAL A 71 -24.77 -17.41 12.17
C VAL A 71 -25.93 -16.57 11.64
N VAL A 72 -26.32 -15.54 12.39
CA VAL A 72 -27.40 -14.61 12.01
C VAL A 72 -26.80 -13.34 11.45
N HIS A 73 -26.95 -13.13 10.15
CA HIS A 73 -26.38 -11.96 9.46
C HIS A 73 -27.44 -10.93 9.02
N LEU A 74 -28.71 -11.34 8.86
CA LEU A 74 -29.78 -10.46 8.37
C LEU A 74 -30.89 -10.27 9.40
N ALA A 75 -31.32 -9.02 9.56
CA ALA A 75 -32.42 -8.62 10.41
C ALA A 75 -33.20 -7.49 9.74
N VAL A 76 -34.53 -7.60 9.71
CA VAL A 76 -35.43 -6.54 9.23
C VAL A 76 -36.63 -6.40 10.17
N CYS A 77 -37.25 -5.21 10.19
CA CYS A 77 -38.37 -4.91 11.07
C CYS A 77 -39.48 -4.16 10.34
N SER A 78 -40.73 -4.50 10.65
CA SER A 78 -41.92 -3.77 10.23
C SER A 78 -42.48 -2.90 11.35
N ASN A 79 -42.31 -1.58 11.25
CA ASN A 79 -42.97 -0.65 12.20
C ASN A 79 -44.50 -0.65 12.04
N ALA A 80 -45.01 -1.00 10.86
CA ALA A 80 -46.44 -1.00 10.57
C ALA A 80 -47.18 -2.16 11.26
N THR A 81 -46.57 -3.35 11.26
CA THR A 81 -47.21 -4.59 11.74
C THR A 81 -46.66 -5.09 13.08
N GLY A 82 -45.50 -4.59 13.52
CA GLY A 82 -44.86 -5.04 14.76
C GLY A 82 -44.16 -6.39 14.65
N PHE A 83 -43.97 -6.91 13.43
CA PHE A 83 -43.20 -8.12 13.19
C PHE A 83 -41.74 -7.79 12.91
N LEU A 84 -40.86 -8.62 13.47
CA LEU A 84 -39.42 -8.62 13.23
C LEU A 84 -39.04 -9.94 12.56
N VAL A 85 -38.09 -9.90 11.64
CA VAL A 85 -37.68 -11.08 10.89
C VAL A 85 -36.16 -11.19 10.92
N THR A 86 -35.66 -12.39 11.24
CA THR A 86 -34.23 -12.71 11.29
C THR A 86 -33.90 -13.84 10.33
N GLY A 87 -32.73 -13.76 9.68
CA GLY A 87 -32.24 -14.73 8.72
C GLY A 87 -30.85 -15.23 9.08
N SER A 88 -30.64 -16.56 9.02
CA SER A 88 -29.36 -17.22 9.28
C SER A 88 -28.68 -17.73 8.00
N GLU A 89 -27.36 -17.95 8.10
CA GLU A 89 -26.49 -18.36 7.00
C GLU A 89 -26.84 -19.73 6.41
N ASP A 90 -27.55 -20.58 7.17
CA ASP A 90 -28.06 -21.89 6.72
C ASP A 90 -29.38 -21.80 5.93
N GLY A 91 -29.86 -20.60 5.60
CA GLY A 91 -31.05 -20.38 4.78
C GLY A 91 -32.37 -20.36 5.57
N HIS A 92 -32.31 -20.33 6.90
CA HIS A 92 -33.49 -20.26 7.75
C HIS A 92 -33.94 -18.83 8.06
N VAL A 93 -35.26 -18.61 8.04
CA VAL A 93 -35.92 -17.33 8.33
C VAL A 93 -36.91 -17.52 9.48
N LYS A 94 -36.85 -16.65 10.49
CA LYS A 94 -37.73 -16.69 11.67
C LYS A 94 -38.51 -15.38 11.81
N PHE A 95 -39.80 -15.52 12.09
CA PHE A 95 -40.72 -14.42 12.36
C PHE A 95 -40.94 -14.29 13.86
N TRP A 96 -40.84 -13.05 14.33
CA TRP A 96 -41.00 -12.66 15.72
C TRP A 96 -42.03 -11.55 15.82
N LYS A 97 -42.85 -11.56 16.86
CA LYS A 97 -43.82 -10.50 17.14
C LYS A 97 -43.35 -9.67 18.32
N LYS A 98 -43.36 -8.34 18.18
CA LYS A 98 -43.14 -7.42 19.30
C LYS A 98 -44.28 -7.58 20.30
N GLN A 99 -43.93 -7.83 21.55
CA GLN A 99 -44.86 -7.82 22.69
C GLN A 99 -44.68 -6.54 23.51
N TYR A 100 -45.52 -6.32 24.51
CA TYR A 100 -45.31 -5.22 25.47
C TYR A 100 -43.92 -5.34 26.11
N GLU A 101 -43.51 -6.56 26.46
CA GLU A 101 -42.18 -6.90 26.97
C GLU A 101 -41.49 -7.94 26.08
N GLY A 102 -40.32 -7.59 25.55
CA GLY A 102 -39.56 -8.46 24.64
C GLY A 102 -40.25 -8.77 23.31
N ILE A 103 -39.94 -9.95 22.78
CA ILE A 103 -40.46 -10.49 21.52
C ILE A 103 -40.91 -11.93 21.71
N GLU A 104 -41.88 -12.35 20.91
CA GLU A 104 -42.40 -13.72 20.88
C GLU A 104 -42.07 -14.39 19.54
N PHE A 105 -41.68 -15.66 19.58
CA PHE A 105 -41.48 -16.46 18.38
C PHE A 105 -42.83 -16.84 17.74
N VAL A 106 -42.95 -16.65 16.43
CA VAL A 106 -44.22 -16.88 15.71
C VAL A 106 -44.11 -18.05 14.76
N LYS A 107 -43.17 -18.00 13.81
CA LYS A 107 -43.05 -18.99 12.74
C LYS A 107 -41.62 -19.10 12.24
N HIS A 108 -41.27 -20.28 11.75
CA HIS A 108 -39.95 -20.60 11.20
C HIS A 108 -40.08 -21.26 9.84
N TYR A 109 -39.20 -20.84 8.92
CA TYR A 109 -39.09 -21.40 7.58
C TYR A 109 -37.66 -21.75 7.27
N ARG A 110 -37.44 -22.90 6.63
CA ARG A 110 -36.23 -23.13 5.82
C ARG A 110 -36.45 -22.47 4.46
N ALA A 111 -36.26 -21.16 4.41
CA ALA A 111 -36.59 -20.37 3.24
C ALA A 111 -35.68 -20.75 2.06
N HIS A 112 -34.40 -21.04 2.27
CA HIS A 112 -33.47 -21.44 1.21
C HIS A 112 -32.70 -22.71 1.60
N LEU A 113 -32.25 -23.47 0.59
CA LEU A 113 -31.44 -24.69 0.83
C LEU A 113 -29.97 -24.38 1.12
N GLY A 114 -29.46 -23.27 0.57
CA GLY A 114 -28.14 -22.73 0.81
C GLY A 114 -28.20 -21.36 1.50
N LYS A 115 -27.09 -20.62 1.43
CA LYS A 115 -26.95 -19.35 2.14
C LYS A 115 -27.95 -18.30 1.71
N LEU A 116 -28.61 -17.69 2.68
CA LEU A 116 -29.47 -16.53 2.48
C LEU A 116 -28.59 -15.31 2.14
N GLN A 117 -28.76 -14.72 0.96
CA GLN A 117 -27.90 -13.62 0.49
C GLN A 117 -28.41 -12.26 1.00
N ALA A 118 -29.69 -11.97 0.79
CA ALA A 118 -30.32 -10.73 1.23
C ALA A 118 -31.79 -10.92 1.57
N MET A 119 -32.31 -10.01 2.40
CA MET A 119 -33.68 -9.98 2.85
C MET A 119 -34.13 -8.53 3.01
N VAL A 120 -35.33 -8.21 2.51
CA VAL A 120 -35.90 -6.87 2.57
C VAL A 120 -37.40 -6.93 2.80
N ILE A 121 -37.93 -5.94 3.51
CA ILE A 121 -39.37 -5.76 3.73
C ILE A 121 -39.89 -4.61 2.86
N SER A 122 -41.10 -4.73 2.35
CA SER A 122 -41.74 -3.67 1.56
C SER A 122 -42.00 -2.43 2.41
N GLN A 123 -42.11 -1.27 1.75
CA GLN A 123 -42.30 0.02 2.41
C GLN A 123 -43.61 0.13 3.22
N ASP A 124 -44.63 -0.67 2.88
CA ASP A 124 -45.88 -0.79 3.63
C ASP A 124 -45.80 -1.84 4.76
N GLY A 125 -44.71 -2.58 4.86
CA GLY A 125 -44.44 -3.57 5.89
C GLY A 125 -45.22 -4.87 5.74
N ARG A 126 -45.82 -5.12 4.56
CA ARG A 126 -46.70 -6.26 4.28
C ARG A 126 -46.00 -7.45 3.63
N LEU A 127 -45.00 -7.20 2.79
CA LEU A 127 -44.31 -8.22 2.01
C LEU A 127 -42.85 -8.32 2.44
N LEU A 128 -42.34 -9.54 2.47
CA LEU A 128 -40.94 -9.86 2.71
C LEU A 128 -40.38 -10.58 1.49
N ALA A 129 -39.29 -10.08 0.93
CA ALA A 129 -38.56 -10.75 -0.14
C ALA A 129 -37.24 -11.33 0.39
N THR A 130 -36.97 -12.58 0.03
CA THR A 130 -35.72 -13.29 0.38
C THR A 130 -35.07 -13.88 -0.86
N ILE A 131 -33.74 -13.81 -0.93
CA ILE A 131 -32.93 -14.43 -1.98
C ILE A 131 -31.81 -15.27 -1.37
N GLY A 132 -31.40 -16.33 -2.07
CA GLY A 132 -30.33 -17.21 -1.60
C GLY A 132 -29.53 -17.86 -2.72
N ASP A 133 -28.48 -18.60 -2.32
CA ASP A 133 -27.58 -19.34 -3.21
C ASP A 133 -28.26 -20.45 -4.02
N ASP A 134 -29.50 -20.79 -3.70
CA ASP A 134 -30.34 -21.71 -4.48
C ASP A 134 -30.95 -21.07 -5.74
N ASN A 135 -30.51 -19.85 -6.08
CA ASN A 135 -31.01 -19.04 -7.19
C ASN A 135 -32.53 -18.83 -7.13
N ALA A 136 -33.11 -18.75 -5.93
CA ALA A 136 -34.53 -18.51 -5.75
C ALA A 136 -34.81 -17.14 -5.14
N LEU A 137 -35.85 -16.46 -5.64
CA LEU A 137 -36.51 -15.32 -5.00
C LEU A 137 -37.82 -15.83 -4.39
N LYS A 138 -38.01 -15.63 -3.09
CA LYS A 138 -39.24 -16.03 -2.38
C LYS A 138 -39.89 -14.83 -1.73
N LEU A 139 -41.21 -14.74 -1.89
CA LEU A 139 -42.02 -13.67 -1.34
C LEU A 139 -42.92 -14.23 -0.23
N PHE A 140 -42.91 -13.60 0.93
CA PHE A 140 -43.75 -13.95 2.07
C PHE A 140 -44.66 -12.78 2.44
N GLU A 141 -45.89 -13.09 2.83
CA GLU A 141 -46.77 -12.12 3.47
C GLU A 141 -46.47 -12.07 4.97
N VAL A 142 -46.14 -10.90 5.49
CA VAL A 142 -45.67 -10.72 6.87
C VAL A 142 -46.77 -10.93 7.90
N THR A 143 -48.04 -10.70 7.55
CA THR A 143 -49.19 -10.79 8.46
C THR A 143 -49.81 -12.18 8.55
N SER A 144 -49.89 -12.91 7.44
CA SER A 144 -50.38 -14.31 7.39
C SER A 144 -49.25 -15.32 7.56
N PHE A 145 -48.01 -14.87 7.40
CA PHE A 145 -46.79 -15.66 7.39
C PHE A 145 -46.69 -16.64 6.23
N ASP A 146 -47.52 -16.51 5.19
CA ASP A 146 -47.55 -17.46 4.08
C ASP A 146 -46.57 -17.07 2.97
N MET A 147 -45.96 -18.09 2.35
CA MET A 147 -45.14 -17.89 1.15
C MET A 147 -46.08 -17.71 -0.04
N ILE A 148 -46.09 -16.51 -0.62
CA ILE A 148 -46.96 -16.14 -1.74
C ILE A 148 -46.43 -16.76 -3.04
N CYS A 149 -45.15 -16.57 -3.34
CA CYS A 149 -44.56 -17.04 -4.58
C CYS A 149 -43.08 -17.42 -4.42
N MET A 150 -42.62 -18.31 -5.31
CA MET A 150 -41.23 -18.70 -5.47
C MET A 150 -40.87 -18.61 -6.94
N ILE A 151 -39.84 -17.82 -7.26
CA ILE A 151 -39.29 -17.68 -8.61
C ILE A 151 -37.89 -18.25 -8.62
N LYS A 152 -37.61 -19.18 -9.53
CA LYS A 152 -36.27 -19.68 -9.79
C LYS A 152 -35.59 -18.78 -10.83
N LEU A 153 -34.62 -18.00 -10.38
CA LEU A 153 -33.88 -17.04 -11.20
C LEU A 153 -32.92 -17.77 -12.15
N LYS A 154 -32.67 -17.15 -13.31
CA LYS A 154 -31.74 -17.65 -14.33
C LYS A 154 -30.28 -17.27 -14.06
N PHE A 155 -30.04 -16.49 -13.01
CA PHE A 155 -28.74 -15.96 -12.60
C PHE A 155 -28.59 -16.07 -11.07
N LYS A 156 -27.38 -15.82 -10.55
CA LYS A 156 -27.11 -15.90 -9.11
C LYS A 156 -27.40 -14.56 -8.43
N PRO A 157 -28.39 -14.46 -7.53
CA PRO A 157 -28.80 -13.16 -6.97
C PRO A 157 -27.85 -12.68 -5.86
N LEU A 158 -27.53 -11.38 -5.84
CA LEU A 158 -26.66 -10.77 -4.83
C LEU A 158 -27.42 -9.87 -3.83
N GLN A 159 -28.25 -8.95 -4.33
CA GLN A 159 -29.03 -8.00 -3.51
C GLN A 159 -30.47 -7.91 -4.02
N VAL A 160 -31.41 -7.61 -3.11
CA VAL A 160 -32.85 -7.43 -3.41
C VAL A 160 -33.43 -6.18 -2.76
N GLU A 161 -34.29 -5.44 -3.47
CA GLU A 161 -34.99 -4.24 -2.97
C GLU A 161 -36.39 -4.10 -3.62
N PHE A 162 -37.40 -3.67 -2.86
CA PHE A 162 -38.72 -3.30 -3.40
C PHE A 162 -38.67 -1.90 -4.04
N VAL A 163 -39.08 -1.79 -5.30
CA VAL A 163 -38.95 -0.55 -6.10
C VAL A 163 -40.30 0.04 -6.52
N HIS A 164 -41.34 -0.18 -5.72
CA HIS A 164 -42.69 0.31 -5.98
C HIS A 164 -43.18 1.28 -4.91
N LYS A 165 -44.12 2.16 -5.28
CA LYS A 165 -44.77 3.08 -4.34
C LYS A 165 -45.62 2.32 -3.32
N LYS A 166 -45.86 2.95 -2.17
CA LYS A 166 -46.75 2.44 -1.13
C LYS A 166 -48.16 2.18 -1.70
N ASN A 167 -48.74 1.02 -1.39
CA ASN A 167 -50.05 0.57 -1.89
C ASN A 167 -50.15 0.46 -3.43
N ALA A 168 -49.04 0.24 -4.13
CA ALA A 168 -49.08 -0.09 -5.55
C ALA A 168 -49.90 -1.38 -5.78
N PRO A 169 -50.64 -1.50 -6.90
CA PRO A 169 -51.46 -2.68 -7.19
C PRO A 169 -50.62 -3.93 -7.48
N THR A 170 -49.36 -3.75 -7.89
CA THR A 170 -48.40 -4.82 -8.18
C THR A 170 -47.11 -4.55 -7.42
N SER A 171 -46.46 -5.61 -6.91
CA SER A 171 -45.14 -5.47 -6.32
C SER A 171 -44.07 -5.55 -7.41
N LEU A 172 -43.08 -4.66 -7.31
CA LEU A 172 -41.89 -4.67 -8.18
C LEU A 172 -40.65 -4.83 -7.30
N VAL A 173 -39.78 -5.75 -7.71
CA VAL A 173 -38.57 -6.10 -6.98
C VAL A 173 -37.38 -5.97 -7.92
N ALA A 174 -36.36 -5.23 -7.51
CA ALA A 174 -35.07 -5.18 -8.18
C ALA A 174 -34.12 -6.21 -7.57
N VAL A 175 -33.52 -7.05 -8.41
CA VAL A 175 -32.56 -8.09 -8.02
C VAL A 175 -31.27 -7.89 -8.79
N SER A 176 -30.13 -7.75 -8.12
CA SER A 176 -28.82 -7.68 -8.77
C SER A 176 -28.22 -9.06 -9.02
N ASP A 177 -27.44 -9.14 -10.09
CA ASP A 177 -26.63 -10.31 -10.42
C ASP A 177 -25.30 -10.30 -9.65
N THR A 178 -24.81 -11.48 -9.27
CA THR A 178 -23.52 -11.66 -8.58
C THR A 178 -22.35 -11.61 -9.54
N ASP A 179 -22.56 -12.06 -10.79
CA ASP A 179 -21.51 -12.25 -11.79
C ASP A 179 -21.46 -11.11 -12.83
N SER A 180 -22.45 -10.20 -12.80
CA SER A 180 -22.53 -9.06 -13.72
C SER A 180 -23.05 -7.80 -13.04
N GLY A 181 -22.77 -6.63 -13.60
CA GLY A 181 -23.30 -5.34 -13.13
C GLY A 181 -24.78 -5.09 -13.46
N LYS A 182 -25.53 -6.14 -13.85
CA LYS A 182 -26.93 -6.03 -14.26
C LYS A 182 -27.87 -6.05 -13.06
N VAL A 183 -28.90 -5.21 -13.12
CA VAL A 183 -30.00 -5.21 -12.14
C VAL A 183 -31.31 -5.53 -12.86
N HIS A 184 -31.98 -6.59 -12.44
CA HIS A 184 -33.20 -7.12 -13.05
C HIS A 184 -34.43 -6.68 -12.25
N ILE A 185 -35.37 -6.00 -12.89
CA ILE A 185 -36.66 -5.65 -12.30
C ILE A 185 -37.67 -6.76 -12.63
N LEU A 186 -38.19 -7.38 -11.59
CA LEU A 186 -39.12 -8.50 -11.65
C LEU A 186 -40.46 -8.12 -11.01
N GLN A 187 -41.52 -8.71 -11.54
CA GLN A 187 -42.85 -8.69 -10.92
C GLN A 187 -43.14 -10.09 -10.36
N PRO A 188 -43.02 -10.28 -9.04
CA PRO A 188 -43.09 -11.61 -8.43
C PRO A 188 -44.39 -12.37 -8.70
N GLU A 189 -45.52 -11.66 -8.78
CA GLU A 189 -46.84 -12.27 -8.98
C GLU A 189 -47.04 -12.85 -10.38
N SER A 190 -46.19 -12.47 -11.34
CA SER A 190 -46.24 -13.06 -12.69
C SER A 190 -45.74 -14.51 -12.72
N GLY A 191 -45.00 -14.94 -11.69
CA GLY A 191 -44.42 -16.28 -11.59
C GLY A 191 -43.33 -16.60 -12.62
N THR A 192 -42.96 -15.64 -13.47
CA THR A 192 -41.91 -15.83 -14.49
C THR A 192 -40.56 -15.41 -13.93
N ALA A 193 -39.50 -16.05 -14.44
CA ALA A 193 -38.12 -15.67 -14.16
C ALA A 193 -37.59 -14.62 -15.15
N ASP A 194 -38.41 -14.19 -16.11
CA ASP A 194 -38.01 -13.23 -17.12
C ASP A 194 -38.16 -11.80 -16.57
N PRO A 195 -37.10 -10.99 -16.59
CA PRO A 195 -37.17 -9.62 -16.10
C PRO A 195 -38.12 -8.79 -16.96
N LEU A 196 -38.94 -7.96 -16.32
CA LEU A 196 -39.70 -6.93 -17.02
C LEU A 196 -38.76 -5.94 -17.70
N ARG A 197 -37.68 -5.60 -16.99
CA ARG A 197 -36.67 -4.61 -17.39
C ARG A 197 -35.31 -5.01 -16.80
N THR A 198 -34.23 -4.73 -17.53
CA THR A 198 -32.86 -4.93 -17.06
C THR A 198 -32.09 -3.62 -17.19
N LEU A 199 -31.44 -3.22 -16.11
CA LEU A 199 -30.61 -2.03 -16.00
C LEU A 199 -29.13 -2.41 -16.10
N GLU A 200 -28.37 -1.73 -16.96
CA GLU A 200 -26.95 -1.97 -17.21
C GLU A 200 -26.11 -0.71 -16.96
N VAL A 201 -26.16 -0.17 -15.74
CA VAL A 201 -25.44 1.06 -15.36
C VAL A 201 -24.15 0.80 -14.58
N HIS A 202 -23.97 -0.39 -14.02
CA HIS A 202 -22.78 -0.76 -13.27
C HIS A 202 -21.83 -1.62 -14.10
N SER A 203 -20.51 -1.37 -13.95
CA SER A 203 -19.48 -2.22 -14.55
C SER A 203 -19.20 -3.47 -13.72
N GLU A 204 -19.45 -3.40 -12.41
CA GLU A 204 -19.25 -4.46 -11.43
C GLU A 204 -20.58 -4.84 -10.75
N PRO A 205 -20.70 -6.01 -10.10
CA PRO A 205 -21.92 -6.44 -9.41
C PRO A 205 -22.42 -5.41 -8.38
N ALA A 206 -23.70 -5.05 -8.48
CA ALA A 206 -24.36 -4.12 -7.56
C ALA A 206 -24.69 -4.83 -6.24
N HIS A 207 -23.90 -4.61 -5.18
CA HIS A 207 -24.09 -5.28 -3.89
C HIS A 207 -25.02 -4.53 -2.94
N ALA A 208 -25.41 -3.29 -3.26
CA ALA A 208 -26.37 -2.53 -2.46
C ALA A 208 -27.34 -1.72 -3.33
N ILE A 209 -28.63 -1.78 -3.00
CA ILE A 209 -29.72 -1.08 -3.69
C ILE A 209 -30.70 -0.57 -2.64
N ARG A 210 -31.12 0.69 -2.74
CA ARG A 210 -32.20 1.26 -1.92
C ARG A 210 -33.13 2.13 -2.71
N TYR A 211 -34.42 1.93 -2.49
CA TYR A 211 -35.46 2.72 -3.11
C TYR A 211 -35.89 3.89 -2.24
N ASN A 212 -35.96 5.09 -2.83
CA ASN A 212 -36.51 6.27 -2.21
C ASN A 212 -37.90 6.58 -2.83
N PRO A 213 -39.00 6.35 -2.09
CA PRO A 213 -40.36 6.54 -2.62
C PRO A 213 -40.73 8.02 -2.85
N TRP A 214 -40.05 8.99 -2.24
CA TRP A 214 -40.38 10.41 -2.40
C TRP A 214 -39.88 10.98 -3.73
N VAL A 215 -38.67 10.62 -4.16
CA VAL A 215 -38.19 11.01 -5.49
C VAL A 215 -38.65 10.01 -6.56
N HIS A 216 -39.05 8.81 -6.14
CA HIS A 216 -39.24 7.67 -7.03
C HIS A 216 -37.93 7.30 -7.73
N ALA A 217 -36.88 7.05 -6.96
CA ALA A 217 -35.55 6.77 -7.47
C ALA A 217 -34.82 5.75 -6.59
N CYS A 218 -34.01 4.90 -7.22
CA CYS A 218 -33.15 3.94 -6.54
C CYS A 218 -31.72 4.45 -6.53
N VAL A 219 -31.06 4.33 -5.38
CA VAL A 219 -29.62 4.47 -5.25
C VAL A 219 -29.01 3.08 -5.23
N SER A 220 -28.08 2.80 -6.15
CA SER A 220 -27.34 1.55 -6.18
C SER A 220 -25.84 1.79 -6.11
N ALA A 221 -25.13 0.85 -5.47
CA ALA A 221 -23.69 0.86 -5.32
C ALA A 221 -23.11 -0.47 -5.80
N ASP A 222 -22.01 -0.41 -6.56
CA ASP A 222 -21.28 -1.58 -7.02
C ASP A 222 -19.96 -1.84 -6.29
N LYS A 223 -19.40 -3.02 -6.53
CA LYS A 223 -18.08 -3.43 -6.04
C LYS A 223 -16.92 -2.60 -6.59
N SER A 224 -17.12 -1.68 -7.54
CA SER A 224 -16.09 -0.71 -7.96
C SER A 224 -16.12 0.59 -7.15
N GLY A 225 -17.17 0.78 -6.32
CA GLY A 225 -17.40 2.01 -5.58
C GLY A 225 -18.17 3.07 -6.37
N ALA A 226 -18.78 2.71 -7.51
CA ALA A 226 -19.64 3.62 -8.25
C ALA A 226 -21.03 3.71 -7.59
N LEU A 227 -21.49 4.93 -7.37
CA LEU A 227 -22.86 5.22 -6.98
C LEU A 227 -23.67 5.67 -8.20
N GLU A 228 -24.79 4.99 -8.42
CA GLU A 228 -25.75 5.32 -9.47
C GLU A 228 -27.11 5.67 -8.87
N LEU A 229 -27.81 6.58 -9.53
CA LEU A 229 -29.19 6.93 -9.24
C LEU A 229 -30.02 6.71 -10.50
N TRP A 230 -31.09 5.92 -10.39
CA TRP A 230 -31.93 5.54 -11.52
C TRP A 230 -33.40 5.48 -11.14
N ASP A 231 -34.28 5.76 -12.09
CA ASP A 231 -35.73 5.64 -11.91
C ASP A 231 -36.20 4.21 -12.24
N PRO A 232 -36.97 3.53 -11.37
CA PRO A 232 -37.51 2.20 -11.64
C PRO A 232 -38.38 2.09 -12.90
N ASP A 233 -38.98 3.19 -13.35
CA ASP A 233 -39.88 3.20 -14.50
C ASP A 233 -39.15 3.48 -15.82
N THR A 234 -38.25 4.47 -15.84
CA THR A 234 -37.54 4.86 -17.07
C THR A 234 -36.16 4.21 -17.21
N LEU A 235 -35.58 3.69 -16.12
CA LEU A 235 -34.19 3.21 -16.03
C LEU A 235 -33.13 4.30 -16.25
N GLU A 236 -33.54 5.56 -16.44
CA GLU A 236 -32.65 6.69 -16.64
C GLU A 236 -32.35 7.39 -15.31
N MET A 237 -31.28 8.19 -15.29
CA MET A 237 -30.96 9.03 -14.13
C MET A 237 -32.03 10.14 -13.98
N PRO A 238 -32.73 10.23 -12.84
CA PRO A 238 -33.64 11.33 -12.59
C PRO A 238 -32.84 12.62 -12.30
N ASN A 239 -33.37 13.76 -12.73
CA ASN A 239 -32.71 15.07 -12.67
C ASN A 239 -33.72 16.15 -12.22
N LYS A 240 -33.25 17.40 -12.13
CA LYS A 240 -34.08 18.56 -11.77
C LYS A 240 -35.30 18.73 -12.69
N GLU A 241 -35.18 18.43 -13.98
CA GLU A 241 -36.28 18.57 -14.94
C GLU A 241 -37.35 17.49 -14.76
N SER A 242 -36.93 16.24 -14.52
CA SER A 242 -37.87 15.15 -14.31
C SER A 242 -38.52 15.18 -12.93
N ARG A 243 -37.87 15.80 -11.92
CA ARG A 243 -38.35 15.88 -10.53
C ARG A 243 -38.16 17.29 -9.92
N PRO A 244 -38.84 18.33 -10.45
CA PRO A 244 -38.66 19.71 -10.01
C PRO A 244 -39.04 19.89 -8.53
N GLY A 245 -38.24 20.67 -7.80
CA GLY A 245 -38.40 20.90 -6.36
C GLY A 245 -37.94 19.73 -5.47
N ARG A 246 -37.74 18.53 -6.03
CA ARG A 246 -37.25 17.34 -5.30
C ARG A 246 -35.76 17.07 -5.55
N LEU A 247 -35.32 17.20 -6.81
CA LEU A 247 -33.91 17.17 -7.20
C LEU A 247 -33.43 18.57 -7.60
N ARG A 248 -32.18 18.89 -7.28
CA ARG A 248 -31.54 20.21 -7.49
C ARG A 248 -30.29 20.16 -8.39
N PHE A 249 -30.01 19.02 -9.02
CA PHE A 249 -28.90 18.83 -9.96
C PHE A 249 -29.45 18.38 -11.31
N GLU A 250 -28.76 18.75 -12.38
CA GLU A 250 -29.13 18.39 -13.75
C GLU A 250 -28.26 17.26 -14.31
N ILE A 251 -26.95 17.34 -14.01
CA ILE A 251 -25.95 16.39 -14.47
C ILE A 251 -25.21 15.74 -13.29
N LYS A 252 -24.75 14.50 -13.48
CA LYS A 252 -24.06 13.72 -12.44
C LYS A 252 -22.80 14.40 -11.90
N SER A 253 -22.10 15.21 -12.70
CA SER A 253 -20.89 15.94 -12.29
C SER A 253 -21.14 17.04 -11.25
N GLU A 254 -22.39 17.48 -11.06
CA GLU A 254 -22.76 18.45 -9.99
C GLU A 254 -22.91 17.78 -8.61
N THR A 255 -22.86 16.45 -8.57
CA THR A 255 -23.04 15.62 -7.37
C THR A 255 -21.70 15.12 -6.81
N HIS A 256 -21.69 14.63 -5.57
CA HIS A 256 -20.52 13.98 -4.98
C HIS A 256 -20.52 12.45 -5.17
N MET A 257 -21.27 11.92 -6.14
CA MET A 257 -21.40 10.48 -6.36
C MET A 257 -20.10 9.81 -6.80
N TYR A 258 -19.18 10.56 -7.42
CA TYR A 258 -17.85 10.08 -7.79
C TYR A 258 -16.87 10.01 -6.63
N GLU A 259 -17.22 10.55 -5.46
CA GLU A 259 -16.31 10.65 -4.32
C GLU A 259 -15.93 9.27 -3.76
N LEU A 260 -16.87 8.31 -3.77
CA LEU A 260 -16.59 6.94 -3.34
C LEU A 260 -15.59 6.24 -4.25
N ARG A 261 -15.82 6.33 -5.56
CA ARG A 261 -14.95 5.77 -6.60
C ARG A 261 -13.57 6.44 -6.58
N LYS A 262 -13.52 7.76 -6.38
CA LYS A 262 -12.27 8.53 -6.23
C LYS A 262 -11.43 8.03 -5.05
N ASN A 263 -12.08 7.65 -3.96
CA ASN A 263 -11.41 7.19 -2.74
C ASN A 263 -11.27 5.65 -2.67
N GLN A 264 -11.64 4.90 -3.72
CA GLN A 264 -11.69 3.42 -3.72
C GLN A 264 -12.43 2.84 -2.50
N THR A 265 -13.56 3.47 -2.15
CA THR A 265 -14.41 3.04 -1.04
C THR A 265 -15.72 2.47 -1.56
N HIS A 266 -16.27 1.46 -0.87
CA HIS A 266 -17.53 0.82 -1.26
C HIS A 266 -18.60 1.09 -0.20
N ALA A 267 -19.85 1.25 -0.61
CA ALA A 267 -20.97 1.45 0.31
C ALA A 267 -21.55 0.10 0.75
N SER A 268 -21.44 -0.33 2.01
CA SER A 268 -22.02 -1.61 2.45
C SER A 268 -23.54 -1.57 2.50
N SER A 269 -24.09 -0.46 3.02
CA SER A 269 -25.53 -0.29 3.20
C SER A 269 -25.91 1.18 3.03
N PRO A 270 -26.38 1.59 1.84
CA PRO A 270 -27.18 2.79 1.75
C PRO A 270 -28.46 2.59 2.60
N ASP A 271 -28.88 3.64 3.27
CA ASP A 271 -30.22 3.81 3.82
C ASP A 271 -30.74 5.20 3.45
N CYS A 272 -32.04 5.28 3.23
CA CYS A 272 -32.72 6.51 2.85
C CYS A 272 -33.66 6.89 3.97
N CYS A 273 -33.53 8.12 4.45
CA CYS A 273 -34.38 8.60 5.52
C CYS A 273 -35.85 8.75 5.03
N ARG A 274 -36.81 8.46 5.93
CA ARG A 274 -38.26 8.50 5.66
C ARG A 274 -38.89 9.88 5.54
N ASP A 275 -38.27 10.94 6.06
CA ASP A 275 -38.68 12.33 5.84
C ASP A 275 -38.15 12.91 4.52
N PHE A 276 -37.37 12.09 3.80
CA PHE A 276 -36.96 12.27 2.43
C PHE A 276 -35.94 13.39 2.19
N ARG A 277 -35.30 13.94 3.24
CA ARG A 277 -34.26 14.98 3.12
C ARG A 277 -32.83 14.45 2.95
N PHE A 278 -32.52 13.27 3.50
CA PHE A 278 -31.16 12.74 3.59
C PHE A 278 -31.06 11.28 3.13
N ALA A 279 -29.91 10.89 2.59
CA ALA A 279 -29.49 9.50 2.49
C ALA A 279 -28.15 9.35 3.21
N ALA A 280 -27.96 8.28 3.97
CA ALA A 280 -26.69 7.93 4.56
C ALA A 280 -26.25 6.61 3.96
N CYS A 281 -24.97 6.53 3.63
CA CYS A 281 -24.37 5.27 3.24
C CYS A 281 -23.31 4.97 4.28
N VAL A 282 -23.38 3.80 4.92
CA VAL A 282 -22.20 3.29 5.62
C VAL A 282 -21.22 2.85 4.57
N LEU A 283 -20.03 3.40 4.64
CA LEU A 283 -18.96 3.13 3.71
C LEU A 283 -17.90 2.34 4.42
N PHE A 284 -17.40 1.36 3.72
CA PHE A 284 -16.29 0.55 4.17
C PHE A 284 -15.25 0.43 3.06
N LEU A 285 -14.01 0.23 3.50
CA LEU A 285 -12.98 -0.35 2.66
C LEU A 285 -13.36 -1.78 2.34
N GLY A 286 -13.80 -2.05 1.13
CA GLY A 286 -13.94 -3.41 0.64
C GLY A 286 -12.57 -3.95 0.28
N ALA A 287 -11.95 -4.69 1.20
CA ALA A 287 -11.05 -5.77 0.82
C ALA A 287 -11.92 -6.98 0.41
N VAL A 288 -12.69 -6.86 -0.67
CA VAL A 288 -13.33 -8.02 -1.31
C VAL A 288 -13.28 -7.82 -2.82
N VAL A 289 -12.07 -7.90 -3.37
CA VAL A 289 -11.84 -8.62 -4.62
C VAL A 289 -10.64 -9.50 -4.33
N ALA A 290 -10.84 -10.82 -4.42
CA ALA A 290 -9.75 -11.75 -4.68
C ALA A 290 -9.02 -11.16 -5.88
N SER A 291 -7.89 -10.52 -5.61
CA SER A 291 -7.17 -9.71 -6.57
C SER A 291 -6.98 -10.54 -7.84
N SER A 292 -7.20 -9.92 -8.99
CA SER A 292 -6.59 -10.36 -10.25
C SER A 292 -5.12 -10.74 -10.06
N ASP A 293 -4.45 -10.17 -9.05
CA ASP A 293 -3.11 -10.57 -8.61
C ASP A 293 -2.98 -12.03 -8.19
N ASP A 294 -3.98 -12.79 -7.74
CA ASP A 294 -3.74 -14.22 -7.41
C ASP A 294 -3.71 -15.08 -8.69
N VAL A 295 -4.51 -14.73 -9.70
CA VAL A 295 -4.43 -15.36 -11.03
C VAL A 295 -3.16 -14.93 -11.76
N GLU A 296 -2.82 -13.64 -11.66
CA GLU A 296 -1.64 -13.06 -12.29
C GLU A 296 -0.34 -13.47 -11.57
N ARG A 297 -0.36 -13.63 -10.24
CA ARG A 297 0.74 -14.22 -9.46
C ARG A 297 0.90 -15.70 -9.75
N THR A 298 -0.19 -16.46 -9.91
CA THR A 298 -0.09 -17.87 -10.32
C THR A 298 0.46 -17.99 -11.74
N ARG A 299 0.11 -17.06 -12.64
CA ARG A 299 0.66 -16.97 -14.00
C ARG A 299 2.13 -16.51 -14.01
N ILE A 300 2.49 -15.50 -13.24
CA ILE A 300 3.88 -15.01 -13.12
C ILE A 300 4.75 -16.07 -12.45
N LEU A 301 4.24 -16.81 -11.46
CA LEU A 301 4.97 -17.91 -10.85
C LEU A 301 5.17 -19.07 -11.82
N SER A 302 4.20 -19.39 -12.68
CA SER A 302 4.37 -20.41 -13.72
C SER A 302 5.32 -19.96 -14.84
N GLU A 303 5.29 -18.69 -15.24
CA GLU A 303 6.26 -18.08 -16.18
C GLU A 303 7.68 -18.05 -15.57
N ILE A 304 7.83 -17.75 -14.28
CA ILE A 304 9.11 -17.78 -13.55
C ILE A 304 9.62 -19.22 -13.44
N GLU A 305 8.77 -20.22 -13.20
CA GLU A 305 9.17 -21.62 -13.19
C GLU A 305 9.60 -22.12 -14.58
N ALA A 306 8.91 -21.69 -15.64
CA ALA A 306 9.29 -21.96 -17.02
C ALA A 306 10.64 -21.32 -17.37
N LEU A 307 10.87 -20.06 -17.02
CA LEU A 307 12.14 -19.35 -17.21
C LEU A 307 13.28 -19.98 -16.38
N ARG A 308 13.01 -20.44 -15.16
CA ARG A 308 13.97 -21.22 -14.35
C ARG A 308 14.28 -22.59 -14.95
N GLY A 309 13.33 -23.18 -15.70
CA GLY A 309 13.56 -24.37 -16.52
C GLY A 309 14.55 -24.09 -17.65
N GLN A 310 14.28 -23.06 -18.45
CA GLN A 310 15.14 -22.64 -19.56
C GLN A 310 16.54 -22.21 -19.11
N LEU A 311 16.66 -21.51 -17.96
CA LEU A 311 17.95 -21.12 -17.41
C LEU A 311 18.78 -22.33 -16.92
N ARG A 312 18.13 -23.39 -16.43
CA ARG A 312 18.81 -24.65 -16.07
C ARG A 312 19.32 -25.40 -17.29
N GLU A 313 18.56 -25.38 -18.37
CA GLU A 313 18.94 -25.97 -19.66
C GLU A 313 20.10 -25.20 -20.32
N GLN A 314 20.04 -23.86 -20.32
CA GLN A 314 21.13 -22.99 -20.77
C GLN A 314 22.40 -23.18 -19.94
N ARG A 315 22.30 -23.30 -18.61
CA ARG A 315 23.46 -23.64 -17.75
C ARG A 315 24.08 -24.98 -18.10
N SER A 316 23.25 -26.00 -18.40
CA SER A 316 23.74 -27.31 -18.83
C SER A 316 24.50 -27.23 -20.16
N ILE A 317 24.02 -26.43 -21.12
CA ILE A 317 24.66 -26.23 -22.42
C ILE A 317 25.99 -25.48 -22.26
N ILE A 318 26.01 -24.41 -21.45
CA ILE A 318 27.24 -23.66 -21.16
C ILE A 318 28.26 -24.55 -20.46
N GLN A 319 27.82 -25.42 -19.54
CA GLN A 319 28.71 -26.33 -18.82
C GLN A 319 29.27 -27.44 -19.73
N GLN A 320 28.52 -27.88 -20.74
CA GLN A 320 29.04 -28.77 -21.79
C GLN A 320 30.03 -28.07 -22.72
N GLN A 321 29.81 -26.80 -23.05
CA GLN A 321 30.77 -26.00 -23.85
C GLN A 321 32.07 -25.73 -23.10
N PHE A 322 32.01 -25.51 -21.78
CA PHE A 322 33.22 -25.37 -20.95
C PHE A 322 34.06 -26.65 -20.88
N VAL A 323 33.43 -27.83 -20.90
CA VAL A 323 34.15 -29.12 -20.97
C VAL A 323 34.81 -29.29 -22.35
N GLN A 324 34.14 -28.90 -23.43
CA GLN A 324 34.72 -28.91 -24.78
C GLN A 324 35.90 -27.94 -24.94
N LEU A 325 35.86 -26.78 -24.28
CA LEU A 325 36.98 -25.83 -24.24
C LEU A 325 38.18 -26.37 -23.45
N ALA A 326 37.94 -27.07 -22.33
CA ALA A 326 38.99 -27.71 -21.56
C ALA A 326 39.69 -28.84 -22.32
N ASP A 327 38.93 -29.63 -23.11
CA ASP A 327 39.50 -30.67 -23.98
C ASP A 327 40.34 -30.09 -25.13
N LEU A 328 39.95 -28.92 -25.67
CA LEU A 328 40.71 -28.21 -26.71
C LEU A 328 42.00 -27.55 -26.17
N GLU A 329 41.97 -27.02 -24.94
CA GLU A 329 43.18 -26.50 -24.27
C GLU A 329 44.21 -27.62 -23.98
N GLU A 330 43.75 -28.84 -23.73
CA GLU A 330 44.62 -30.01 -23.49
C GLU A 330 45.21 -30.57 -24.81
N GLU A 331 44.50 -30.40 -25.92
CA GLU A 331 44.97 -30.73 -27.28
C GLU A 331 45.98 -29.68 -27.81
N GLU A 332 45.77 -28.40 -27.50
CA GLU A 332 46.72 -27.31 -27.78
C GLU A 332 48.05 -27.51 -27.03
N ARG A 333 47.99 -27.98 -25.78
CA ARG A 333 49.17 -28.32 -24.96
C ARG A 333 49.97 -29.49 -25.52
N ARG A 334 49.34 -30.40 -26.29
CA ARG A 334 50.02 -31.51 -27.00
C ARG A 334 50.70 -31.07 -28.29
N LEU A 335 50.22 -30.00 -28.94
CA LEU A 335 50.75 -29.50 -30.21
C LEU A 335 52.00 -28.60 -30.06
N GLN A 336 52.34 -28.15 -28.85
CA GLN A 336 53.53 -27.32 -28.59
C GLN A 336 54.89 -28.06 -28.63
N VAL A 337 54.94 -29.36 -28.97
CA VAL A 337 56.19 -30.15 -28.99
C VAL A 337 56.89 -30.21 -30.36
N VAL A 338 56.34 -29.62 -31.42
CA VAL A 338 56.99 -29.62 -32.75
C VAL A 338 57.41 -28.21 -33.14
N GLY A 339 58.71 -27.93 -32.99
CA GLY A 339 59.34 -26.72 -33.50
C GLY A 339 59.50 -26.76 -35.02
N ASP A 340 59.00 -25.73 -35.69
CA ASP A 340 59.76 -24.81 -36.54
C ASP A 340 58.73 -23.94 -37.29
N VAL A 341 58.47 -22.74 -36.76
CA VAL A 341 57.60 -21.77 -37.41
C VAL A 341 58.47 -20.61 -37.89
N THR A 342 58.62 -20.53 -39.20
CA THR A 342 59.35 -19.49 -39.93
C THR A 342 58.91 -18.08 -39.53
N SER A 343 59.86 -17.13 -39.53
CA SER A 343 59.68 -15.75 -39.08
C SER A 343 58.55 -14.98 -39.76
N ALA A 344 58.12 -15.38 -40.95
CA ALA A 344 56.97 -14.80 -41.64
C ALA A 344 55.65 -15.18 -40.96
N THR A 345 55.49 -16.45 -40.59
CA THR A 345 54.29 -16.95 -39.91
C THR A 345 54.20 -16.38 -38.50
N TRP A 346 55.33 -16.21 -37.79
CA TRP A 346 55.35 -15.49 -36.50
C TRP A 346 54.89 -14.04 -36.63
N GLN A 347 55.31 -13.31 -37.66
CA GLN A 347 54.86 -11.93 -37.88
C GLN A 347 53.38 -11.85 -38.27
N THR A 348 52.88 -12.82 -39.05
CA THR A 348 51.45 -12.91 -39.39
C THR A 348 50.60 -13.30 -38.18
N THR A 349 51.05 -14.26 -37.35
CA THR A 349 50.37 -14.66 -36.12
C THR A 349 50.45 -13.56 -35.06
N LYS A 350 51.56 -12.83 -34.96
CA LYS A 350 51.70 -11.65 -34.10
C LYS A 350 50.78 -10.52 -34.55
N ALA A 351 50.70 -10.21 -35.85
CA ALA A 351 49.76 -9.22 -36.37
C ALA A 351 48.29 -9.66 -36.21
N ALA A 352 48.00 -10.97 -36.31
CA ALA A 352 46.68 -11.53 -36.04
C ALA A 352 46.33 -11.46 -34.53
N LEU A 353 47.26 -11.79 -33.63
CA LEU A 353 47.12 -11.64 -32.19
C LEU A 353 46.94 -10.17 -31.79
N GLU A 354 47.79 -9.26 -32.29
CA GLU A 354 47.66 -7.80 -32.08
C GLU A 354 46.32 -7.25 -32.62
N GLY A 355 45.83 -7.77 -33.74
CA GLY A 355 44.50 -7.44 -34.28
C GLY A 355 43.34 -8.03 -33.47
N THR A 356 43.53 -9.18 -32.82
CA THR A 356 42.53 -9.82 -31.95
C THR A 356 42.48 -9.14 -30.58
N ASP A 357 43.64 -8.74 -30.04
CA ASP A 357 43.79 -7.98 -28.80
C ASP A 357 43.13 -6.60 -28.92
N GLY A 358 43.31 -5.91 -30.05
CA GLY A 358 42.63 -4.63 -30.31
C GLY A 358 41.11 -4.74 -30.41
N SER A 359 40.60 -5.85 -30.99
CA SER A 359 39.16 -6.14 -31.05
C SER A 359 38.58 -6.47 -29.67
N MET A 360 39.32 -7.23 -28.85
CA MET A 360 38.91 -7.56 -27.49
C MET A 360 38.89 -6.33 -26.58
N ALA A 361 39.90 -5.47 -26.65
CA ALA A 361 39.96 -4.22 -25.89
C ALA A 361 38.76 -3.31 -26.20
N ALA A 362 38.42 -3.13 -27.48
CA ALA A 362 37.25 -2.34 -27.89
C ALA A 362 35.91 -2.95 -27.40
N ALA A 363 35.80 -4.28 -27.38
CA ALA A 363 34.64 -4.98 -26.83
C ALA A 363 34.53 -4.83 -25.30
N MET A 364 35.67 -4.87 -24.58
CA MET A 364 35.72 -4.66 -23.13
C MET A 364 35.33 -3.22 -22.76
N ASP A 365 35.84 -2.22 -23.47
CA ASP A 365 35.44 -0.82 -23.32
C ASP A 365 33.94 -0.63 -23.55
N SER A 366 33.42 -1.26 -24.61
CA SER A 366 32.00 -1.21 -24.93
C SER A 366 31.13 -1.80 -23.81
N LEU A 367 31.54 -2.97 -23.28
CA LEU A 367 30.86 -3.61 -22.16
C LEU A 367 30.93 -2.77 -20.89
N TRP A 368 32.10 -2.22 -20.57
CA TRP A 368 32.35 -1.38 -19.41
C TRP A 368 31.44 -0.15 -19.41
N LEU A 369 31.42 0.61 -20.50
CA LEU A 369 30.58 1.81 -20.63
C LEU A 369 29.08 1.49 -20.68
N CYS A 370 28.67 0.40 -21.32
CA CYS A 370 27.26 -0.02 -21.29
C CYS A 370 26.79 -0.33 -19.86
N LEU A 371 27.60 -1.09 -19.11
CA LEU A 371 27.32 -1.43 -17.72
C LEU A 371 27.29 -0.17 -16.85
N CYS A 372 28.31 0.68 -16.97
CA CYS A 372 28.41 1.91 -16.20
C CYS A 372 27.25 2.87 -16.51
N GLY A 373 26.91 3.07 -17.79
CA GLY A 373 25.76 3.87 -18.19
C GLY A 373 24.43 3.33 -17.66
N ALA A 374 24.25 2.00 -17.63
CA ALA A 374 23.07 1.37 -17.02
C ALA A 374 23.01 1.59 -15.50
N LEU A 375 24.15 1.54 -14.80
CA LEU A 375 24.24 1.84 -13.37
C LEU A 375 23.94 3.31 -13.06
N VAL A 376 24.42 4.25 -13.88
CA VAL A 376 24.08 5.67 -13.75
C VAL A 376 22.59 5.90 -14.03
N MET A 377 22.03 5.24 -15.05
CA MET A 377 20.59 5.29 -15.30
C MET A 377 19.78 4.74 -14.10
N PHE A 378 20.27 3.71 -13.43
CA PHE A 378 19.63 3.17 -12.22
C PHE A 378 19.59 4.18 -11.05
N MET A 379 20.45 5.21 -11.05
CA MET A 379 20.39 6.28 -10.05
C MET A 379 19.05 7.02 -10.06
N HIS A 380 18.32 7.05 -11.17
CA HIS A 380 16.97 7.64 -11.23
C HIS A 380 15.97 6.92 -10.32
N ALA A 381 16.11 5.60 -10.13
CA ALA A 381 15.33 4.87 -9.13
C ALA A 381 15.70 5.32 -7.70
N GLY A 382 17.00 5.56 -7.46
CA GLY A 382 17.51 6.11 -6.20
C GLY A 382 16.95 7.50 -5.89
N PHE A 383 17.00 8.42 -6.84
CA PHE A 383 16.41 9.76 -6.72
C PHE A 383 14.90 9.68 -6.46
N ALA A 384 14.17 8.87 -7.23
CA ALA A 384 12.73 8.71 -7.06
C ALA A 384 12.36 8.22 -5.64
N MET A 385 13.09 7.23 -5.10
CA MET A 385 12.87 6.73 -3.73
C MET A 385 13.23 7.78 -2.67
N LEU A 386 14.40 8.43 -2.82
CA LEU A 386 14.89 9.42 -1.85
C LEU A 386 14.00 10.66 -1.80
N GLU A 387 13.70 11.26 -2.95
CA GLU A 387 12.86 12.46 -3.02
C GLU A 387 11.46 12.19 -2.48
N THR A 388 10.88 11.05 -2.83
CA THR A 388 9.56 10.65 -2.35
C THR A 388 9.58 10.49 -0.84
N GLY A 389 10.55 9.72 -0.30
CA GLY A 389 10.67 9.49 1.14
C GLY A 389 10.86 10.77 1.97
N CYS A 390 11.60 11.75 1.46
CA CYS A 390 11.84 13.05 2.10
C CYS A 390 10.64 14.00 2.05
N CYS A 391 9.74 13.86 1.07
CA CYS A 391 8.54 14.69 0.96
C CYS A 391 7.40 14.17 1.86
N ARG A 392 6.30 14.93 1.98
CA ARG A 392 5.10 14.47 2.68
C ARG A 392 4.37 13.42 1.83
N SER A 393 3.73 12.45 2.48
CA SER A 393 3.03 11.34 1.83
C SER A 393 2.03 11.81 0.78
N LYS A 394 1.31 12.91 1.07
CA LYS A 394 0.33 13.50 0.17
C LYS A 394 0.88 13.96 -1.19
N ASN A 395 2.20 14.06 -1.38
CA ASN A 395 2.82 14.51 -2.65
C ASN A 395 3.67 13.42 -3.31
N ALA A 396 3.61 12.19 -2.80
CA ALA A 396 4.52 11.12 -3.20
C ALA A 396 4.49 10.85 -4.70
N SER A 397 3.33 10.87 -5.34
CA SER A 397 3.24 10.54 -6.76
C SER A 397 3.57 11.69 -7.68
N ASN A 398 3.29 12.93 -7.30
CA ASN A 398 3.79 14.07 -8.06
C ASN A 398 5.32 14.04 -8.11
N VAL A 399 5.96 13.66 -7.00
CA VAL A 399 7.41 13.48 -6.95
C VAL A 399 7.87 12.35 -7.87
N LEU A 400 7.24 11.18 -7.82
CA LEU A 400 7.55 10.05 -8.72
C LEU A 400 7.31 10.39 -10.20
N MET A 401 6.18 11.03 -10.51
CA MET A 401 5.83 11.47 -11.86
C MET A 401 6.87 12.46 -12.41
N LYS A 402 7.31 13.43 -11.60
CA LYS A 402 8.38 14.38 -12.00
C LYS A 402 9.67 13.65 -12.34
N ASN A 403 10.06 12.64 -11.56
CA ASN A 403 11.26 11.85 -11.83
C ASN A 403 11.16 11.12 -13.18
N LEU A 404 10.02 10.48 -13.47
CA LEU A 404 9.81 9.79 -14.75
C LEU A 404 9.77 10.77 -15.93
N VAL A 405 9.05 11.88 -15.80
CA VAL A 405 9.00 12.94 -16.81
C VAL A 405 10.38 13.54 -17.06
N ASN A 406 11.18 13.72 -16.00
CA ASN A 406 12.55 14.23 -16.09
C ASN A 406 13.42 13.36 -17.00
N VAL A 407 13.36 12.04 -16.83
CA VAL A 407 14.12 11.11 -17.68
C VAL A 407 13.64 11.19 -19.13
N CYS A 408 12.34 11.11 -19.37
CA CYS A 408 11.78 11.14 -20.73
C CYS A 408 12.10 12.44 -21.47
N VAL A 409 11.79 13.58 -20.86
CA VAL A 409 12.04 14.90 -21.46
C VAL A 409 13.53 15.19 -21.54
N GLY A 410 14.29 14.80 -20.51
CA GLY A 410 15.74 14.94 -20.46
C GLY A 410 16.44 14.22 -21.60
N THR A 411 15.97 12.99 -21.91
CA THR A 411 16.43 12.19 -23.05
C THR A 411 16.19 12.89 -24.37
N LEU A 412 14.98 13.40 -24.59
CA LEU A 412 14.66 14.12 -25.83
C LEU A 412 15.46 15.42 -25.94
N GLY A 413 15.60 16.19 -24.86
CA GLY A 413 16.41 17.41 -24.83
C GLY A 413 17.88 17.15 -25.17
N TRP A 414 18.45 16.07 -24.63
CA TRP A 414 19.82 15.65 -24.91
C TRP A 414 19.99 15.17 -26.36
N TRP A 415 19.04 14.41 -26.90
CA TRP A 415 19.10 13.93 -28.29
C TRP A 415 18.92 15.05 -29.33
N ILE A 416 17.97 15.96 -29.11
CA ILE A 416 17.63 17.01 -30.10
C ILE A 416 18.74 18.06 -30.16
N LEU A 417 19.14 18.61 -29.00
CA LEU A 417 20.07 19.75 -28.92
C LEU A 417 21.29 19.46 -28.03
N GLY A 418 21.10 18.75 -26.92
CA GLY A 418 22.13 18.68 -25.88
C GLY A 418 23.43 18.04 -26.33
N TRP A 419 23.39 16.92 -27.07
CA TRP A 419 24.61 16.31 -27.62
C TRP A 419 25.35 17.27 -28.55
N ALA A 420 24.62 17.97 -29.42
CA ALA A 420 25.21 18.91 -30.37
C ALA A 420 25.91 20.08 -29.69
N PHE A 421 25.31 20.62 -28.62
CA PHE A 421 25.93 21.70 -27.85
C PHE A 421 27.08 21.23 -26.97
N ALA A 422 27.04 20.00 -26.46
CA ALA A 422 28.08 19.43 -25.61
C ALA A 422 29.31 18.97 -26.41
N TYR A 423 29.13 18.07 -27.36
CA TYR A 423 30.21 17.34 -28.05
C TYR A 423 30.26 17.63 -29.56
N GLY A 424 29.34 18.42 -30.09
CA GLY A 424 29.38 18.86 -31.48
C GLY A 424 30.58 19.76 -31.77
N ALA A 425 31.01 19.78 -33.03
CA ALA A 425 32.02 20.71 -33.50
C ALA A 425 31.48 22.16 -33.38
N GLY A 426 32.20 23.01 -32.67
CA GLY A 426 31.84 24.41 -32.47
C GLY A 426 32.48 25.32 -33.53
N ILE A 427 31.80 26.44 -33.84
CA ILE A 427 32.44 27.59 -34.54
C ILE A 427 33.40 28.32 -33.56
N ASN A 428 33.20 28.13 -32.26
CA ASN A 428 34.01 28.70 -31.18
C ASN A 428 34.22 27.64 -30.08
N ARG A 429 35.01 27.99 -29.06
CA ARG A 429 35.32 27.13 -27.90
C ARG A 429 34.26 27.18 -26.78
N PHE A 430 33.12 27.83 -27.03
CA PHE A 430 32.07 28.09 -26.03
C PHE A 430 30.88 27.14 -26.17
N ILE A 431 30.49 26.76 -27.39
CA ILE A 431 29.36 25.84 -27.62
C ILE A 431 29.56 25.05 -28.92
N GLY A 432 29.15 23.77 -28.91
CA GLY A 432 29.10 22.94 -30.10
C GLY A 432 27.96 23.35 -31.05
N THR A 433 28.11 23.06 -32.35
CA THR A 433 27.15 23.49 -33.40
C THR A 433 26.84 22.42 -34.44
N THR A 434 27.23 21.16 -34.22
CA THR A 434 26.96 20.04 -35.13
C THR A 434 26.50 18.81 -34.35
N GLY A 435 25.82 17.86 -35.01
CA GLY A 435 25.34 16.64 -34.35
C GLY A 435 23.91 16.74 -33.79
N PHE A 436 23.11 17.68 -34.29
CA PHE A 436 21.70 17.81 -33.92
C PHE A 436 20.91 16.57 -34.37
N LEU A 437 19.95 16.12 -33.56
CA LEU A 437 19.10 14.96 -33.86
C LEU A 437 19.89 13.67 -34.21
N GLY A 438 21.09 13.51 -33.66
CA GLY A 438 21.94 12.35 -33.93
C GLY A 438 22.68 12.38 -35.27
N GLU A 439 22.78 13.56 -35.91
CA GLU A 439 23.60 13.73 -37.11
C GLU A 439 25.05 13.28 -36.85
N GLY A 440 25.61 12.45 -37.74
CA GLY A 440 26.98 11.96 -37.62
C GLY A 440 27.20 10.83 -36.61
N PHE A 441 26.15 10.16 -36.11
CA PHE A 441 26.31 9.05 -35.17
C PHE A 441 26.75 7.75 -35.85
N TYR A 442 26.45 7.61 -37.13
CA TYR A 442 26.78 6.45 -37.94
C TYR A 442 27.18 6.87 -39.35
N THR A 443 27.96 6.01 -40.00
CA THR A 443 28.29 6.11 -41.43
C THR A 443 27.97 4.78 -42.11
N LYS A 444 28.07 4.72 -43.43
CA LYS A 444 27.98 3.46 -44.18
C LYS A 444 29.36 3.04 -44.65
N ASP A 445 29.71 1.77 -44.43
CA ASP A 445 30.93 1.19 -44.98
C ASP A 445 30.85 1.03 -46.51
N ALA A 446 31.93 0.55 -47.13
CA ALA A 446 31.98 0.31 -48.58
C ALA A 446 30.96 -0.73 -49.07
N ALA A 447 30.40 -1.56 -48.18
CA ALA A 447 29.36 -2.54 -48.47
C ALA A 447 27.93 -1.99 -48.23
N GLY A 448 27.80 -0.74 -47.77
CA GLY A 448 26.52 -0.11 -47.44
C GLY A 448 25.98 -0.44 -46.05
N THR A 449 26.75 -1.15 -45.21
CA THR A 449 26.42 -1.50 -43.83
C THR A 449 26.52 -0.25 -42.95
N ILE A 450 25.49 0.01 -42.13
CA ILE A 450 25.54 1.09 -41.15
C ILE A 450 26.52 0.69 -40.05
N ILE A 451 27.59 1.45 -39.89
CA ILE A 451 28.59 1.30 -38.83
C ILE A 451 28.59 2.57 -37.96
N PRO A 452 28.70 2.46 -36.64
CA PRO A 452 28.81 3.62 -35.77
C PRO A 452 30.05 4.44 -36.13
N LEU A 453 29.94 5.76 -36.08
CA LEU A 453 31.10 6.63 -36.28
C LEU A 453 32.00 6.53 -35.05
N SER A 454 33.31 6.35 -35.28
CA SER A 454 34.33 6.37 -34.22
C SER A 454 34.66 7.80 -33.81
N CYS A 455 34.83 8.04 -32.51
CA CYS A 455 35.27 9.34 -31.98
C CYS A 455 36.67 9.75 -32.49
N ALA A 456 36.91 11.06 -32.62
CA ALA A 456 38.12 11.61 -33.23
C ALA A 456 39.37 11.61 -32.34
N ASN A 457 39.25 11.32 -31.04
CA ASN A 457 40.38 11.30 -30.11
C ASN A 457 40.40 10.01 -29.27
N ASN A 458 41.34 9.13 -29.64
CA ASN A 458 41.81 7.90 -28.99
C ASN A 458 40.86 6.69 -28.95
N ALA A 459 41.22 5.71 -29.79
CA ALA A 459 40.94 4.27 -29.75
C ALA A 459 39.47 3.80 -29.57
N CYS A 460 38.83 3.50 -30.71
CA CYS A 460 37.81 2.46 -30.85
C CYS A 460 36.52 2.54 -30.00
N GLN A 461 35.89 3.72 -29.85
CA GLN A 461 34.56 3.81 -29.24
C GLN A 461 33.51 4.45 -30.15
N SER A 462 32.30 3.88 -30.11
CA SER A 462 31.13 4.33 -30.85
C SER A 462 30.57 5.63 -30.28
N THR A 463 30.32 6.64 -31.14
CA THR A 463 29.64 7.89 -30.73
C THR A 463 28.30 7.63 -30.03
N MET A 464 27.58 6.57 -30.42
CA MET A 464 26.30 6.20 -29.78
C MET A 464 26.48 5.69 -28.36
N LEU A 465 27.61 5.02 -28.07
CA LEU A 465 27.94 4.54 -26.74
C LEU A 465 28.30 5.71 -25.80
N SER A 466 29.15 6.63 -26.27
CA SER A 466 29.45 7.85 -25.53
C SER A 466 28.19 8.69 -25.30
N TRP A 467 27.30 8.76 -26.29
CA TRP A 467 25.99 9.40 -26.15
C TRP A 467 25.18 8.80 -25.00
N PHE A 468 25.07 7.46 -24.95
CA PHE A 468 24.33 6.76 -23.91
C PHE A 468 24.92 7.02 -22.51
N PHE A 469 26.24 6.91 -22.38
CA PHE A 469 26.92 7.16 -21.11
C PHE A 469 26.70 8.60 -20.64
N GLN A 470 26.94 9.59 -21.49
CA GLN A 470 26.85 11.02 -21.14
C GLN A 470 25.40 11.50 -20.92
N TRP A 471 24.44 10.89 -21.61
CA TRP A 471 23.01 11.13 -21.38
C TRP A 471 22.61 10.82 -19.93
N ALA A 472 23.15 9.74 -19.36
CA ALA A 472 22.81 9.32 -18.00
C ALA A 472 23.23 10.39 -16.96
N PHE A 473 24.38 11.04 -17.15
CA PHE A 473 24.87 12.14 -16.30
C PHE A 473 24.02 13.40 -16.48
N CYS A 474 23.70 13.75 -17.73
CA CYS A 474 22.87 14.92 -18.06
C CYS A 474 21.49 14.85 -17.39
N THR A 475 20.82 13.70 -17.51
CA THR A 475 19.50 13.51 -16.89
C THR A 475 19.58 13.50 -15.36
N ALA A 476 20.63 12.91 -14.77
CA ALA A 476 20.86 12.97 -13.33
C ALA A 476 21.05 14.42 -12.83
N GLY A 477 21.79 15.25 -13.58
CA GLY A 477 21.93 16.68 -13.30
C GLY A 477 20.60 17.43 -13.26
N ALA A 478 19.67 17.09 -14.15
CA ALA A 478 18.31 17.63 -14.12
C ALA A 478 17.50 17.11 -12.91
N THR A 479 17.62 15.81 -12.56
CA THR A 479 16.91 15.22 -11.42
C THR A 479 17.26 15.89 -10.09
N ILE A 480 18.53 16.31 -9.89
CA ILE A 480 18.94 17.07 -8.69
C ILE A 480 18.03 18.30 -8.45
N VAL A 481 17.60 18.97 -9.52
CA VAL A 481 16.71 20.13 -9.42
C VAL A 481 15.29 19.72 -8.99
N SER A 482 14.79 18.55 -9.42
CA SER A 482 13.46 18.02 -9.02
C SER A 482 13.29 17.99 -7.51
N GLY A 483 14.30 17.47 -6.81
CA GLY A 483 14.31 17.37 -5.36
C GLY A 483 14.25 18.73 -4.67
N ALA A 484 15.02 19.71 -5.17
CA ALA A 484 15.06 21.06 -4.61
C ALA A 484 13.68 21.76 -4.70
N VAL A 485 12.96 21.58 -5.81
CA VAL A 485 11.66 22.26 -6.04
C VAL A 485 10.43 21.39 -5.70
N ALA A 486 10.63 20.28 -4.98
CA ALA A 486 9.57 19.32 -4.71
C ALA A 486 8.35 19.92 -3.96
N GLU A 487 7.22 19.21 -4.10
CA GLU A 487 5.89 19.48 -3.53
C GLU A 487 5.13 20.71 -4.04
N ARG A 488 5.77 21.72 -4.66
CA ARG A 488 5.09 23.00 -4.98
C ARG A 488 5.29 23.52 -6.41
N VAL A 489 6.16 22.90 -7.21
CA VAL A 489 6.28 23.21 -8.63
C VAL A 489 5.19 22.49 -9.44
N GLN A 490 4.66 23.12 -10.49
CA GLN A 490 3.74 22.46 -11.41
C GLN A 490 4.48 21.45 -12.30
N GLY A 491 3.86 20.29 -12.58
CA GLY A 491 4.46 19.22 -13.40
C GLY A 491 4.90 19.66 -14.82
N PRO A 492 4.01 20.26 -15.64
CA PRO A 492 4.37 20.72 -16.99
C PRO A 492 5.47 21.80 -17.01
N THR A 493 5.47 22.66 -15.98
CA THR A 493 6.50 23.69 -15.78
C THR A 493 7.85 23.06 -15.50
N TYR A 494 7.89 22.05 -14.62
CA TYR A 494 9.10 21.30 -14.35
C TYR A 494 9.60 20.56 -15.60
N ALA A 495 8.70 19.98 -16.41
CA ALA A 495 9.06 19.35 -17.68
C ALA A 495 9.75 20.33 -18.64
N SER A 496 9.19 21.54 -18.80
CA SER A 496 9.81 22.60 -19.60
C SER A 496 11.20 22.99 -19.08
N TYR A 497 11.35 23.10 -17.77
CA TYR A 497 12.64 23.39 -17.15
C TYR A 497 13.66 22.26 -17.35
N ALA A 498 13.25 20.99 -17.16
CA ALA A 498 14.09 19.82 -17.40
C ALA A 498 14.61 19.80 -18.85
N PHE A 499 13.76 20.14 -19.83
CA PHE A 499 14.19 20.29 -21.21
C PHE A 499 15.28 21.37 -21.35
N VAL A 500 15.11 22.56 -20.77
CA VAL A 500 16.12 23.64 -20.83
C VAL A 500 17.43 23.21 -20.16
N MET A 501 17.34 22.52 -19.03
CA MET A 501 18.51 22.00 -18.31
C MET A 501 19.31 21.02 -19.18
N THR A 502 18.66 20.04 -19.80
CA THR A 502 19.34 18.98 -20.57
C THR A 502 19.66 19.37 -22.01
N SER A 503 19.01 20.39 -22.57
CA SER A 503 19.24 20.86 -23.93
C SER A 503 20.18 22.06 -24.03
N LEU A 504 20.35 22.85 -22.96
CA LEU A 504 21.14 24.09 -23.01
C LEU A 504 22.08 24.28 -21.82
N ILE A 505 21.57 24.25 -20.58
CA ILE A 505 22.38 24.63 -19.40
C ILE A 505 23.54 23.66 -19.19
N TYR A 506 23.21 22.37 -19.03
CA TYR A 506 24.19 21.32 -18.76
C TYR A 506 25.12 21.06 -19.97
N PRO A 507 24.60 20.91 -21.21
CA PRO A 507 25.46 20.71 -22.39
C PRO A 507 26.54 21.76 -22.61
N VAL A 508 26.22 23.03 -22.40
CA VAL A 508 27.19 24.12 -22.61
C VAL A 508 28.34 24.03 -21.60
N ILE A 509 28.06 23.65 -20.35
CA ILE A 509 29.09 23.42 -19.34
C ILE A 509 29.97 22.22 -19.71
N VAL A 510 29.35 21.12 -20.16
CA VAL A 510 30.09 19.96 -20.70
C VAL A 510 30.99 20.37 -21.87
N HIS A 511 30.52 21.27 -22.74
CA HIS A 511 31.32 21.75 -23.85
C HIS A 511 32.59 22.44 -23.40
N TRP A 512 32.53 23.25 -22.34
CA TRP A 512 33.68 23.99 -21.83
C TRP A 512 34.78 23.08 -21.30
N THR A 513 34.40 21.90 -20.82
CA THR A 513 35.27 20.97 -20.08
C THR A 513 35.51 19.66 -20.84
N TRP A 514 34.55 18.73 -20.82
CA TRP A 514 34.70 17.35 -21.30
C TRP A 514 34.68 17.19 -22.82
N SER A 515 34.32 18.22 -23.59
CA SER A 515 34.32 18.10 -25.07
C SER A 515 35.72 17.95 -25.67
N GLY A 516 36.77 18.32 -24.93
CA GLY A 516 38.15 18.40 -25.43
C GLY A 516 38.44 19.62 -26.32
N SER A 517 37.43 20.42 -26.69
CA SER A 517 37.57 21.64 -27.50
C SER A 517 37.21 22.93 -26.77
N GLY A 518 36.59 22.79 -25.60
CA GLY A 518 36.14 23.89 -24.75
C GLY A 518 37.26 24.78 -24.23
N PHE A 519 36.93 26.03 -23.92
CA PHE A 519 37.91 27.01 -23.43
C PHE A 519 38.40 26.75 -21.99
N LEU A 520 37.73 25.91 -21.21
CA LEU A 520 38.19 25.51 -19.87
C LEU A 520 39.13 24.29 -19.90
N GLY A 521 39.19 23.55 -21.02
CA GLY A 521 40.02 22.35 -21.15
C GLY A 521 41.53 22.60 -21.03
N ASP A 522 42.00 23.80 -21.39
CA ASP A 522 43.42 24.21 -21.34
C ASP A 522 43.62 25.58 -20.67
N ILE A 523 42.62 26.07 -19.91
CA ILE A 523 42.65 27.40 -19.30
C ILE A 523 43.84 27.53 -18.33
N LEU A 524 44.49 28.70 -18.33
CA LEU A 524 45.70 28.97 -17.54
C LEU A 524 46.85 27.98 -17.79
N ASP A 525 46.92 27.37 -18.99
CA ASP A 525 47.88 26.35 -19.40
C ASP A 525 47.86 25.06 -18.55
N VAL A 526 46.81 24.86 -17.76
CA VAL A 526 46.63 23.70 -16.86
C VAL A 526 45.32 22.96 -17.07
N GLY A 527 44.27 23.67 -17.52
CA GLY A 527 42.93 23.08 -17.65
C GLY A 527 42.21 22.89 -16.31
N VAL A 528 40.91 22.63 -16.38
CA VAL A 528 40.10 22.31 -15.20
C VAL A 528 40.04 20.81 -14.96
N MET A 529 40.04 20.40 -13.70
CA MET A 529 39.96 18.99 -13.30
C MET A 529 38.57 18.67 -12.77
N ASP A 530 37.83 17.82 -13.49
CA ASP A 530 36.55 17.32 -13.02
C ASP A 530 36.33 15.92 -13.57
N PHE A 531 36.88 14.90 -12.90
CA PHE A 531 36.96 13.54 -13.41
C PHE A 531 35.58 12.95 -13.74
N ALA A 532 34.62 13.04 -12.81
CA ALA A 532 33.27 12.53 -13.01
C ALA A 532 32.14 13.57 -12.83
N GLY A 533 32.41 14.81 -12.41
CA GLY A 533 31.40 15.88 -12.37
C GLY A 533 30.99 16.43 -11.00
N SER A 534 31.91 16.73 -10.07
CA SER A 534 31.53 17.57 -8.90
C SER A 534 31.11 18.98 -9.34
N GLY A 535 31.74 19.51 -10.38
CA GLY A 535 31.35 20.79 -10.98
C GLY A 535 30.24 20.60 -12.01
N ILE A 536 30.51 19.77 -13.01
CA ILE A 536 29.68 19.70 -14.22
C ILE A 536 28.28 19.14 -13.93
N VAL A 537 28.15 18.16 -13.04
CA VAL A 537 26.85 17.58 -12.65
C VAL A 537 26.34 18.18 -11.35
N HIS A 538 27.09 18.02 -10.27
CA HIS A 538 26.58 18.32 -8.93
C HIS A 538 26.48 19.83 -8.67
N LEU A 539 27.52 20.62 -8.95
CA LEU A 539 27.45 22.08 -8.79
C LEU A 539 26.39 22.67 -9.73
N THR A 540 26.35 22.25 -11.00
CA THR A 540 25.34 22.70 -11.97
C THR A 540 23.91 22.43 -11.48
N GLY A 541 23.61 21.19 -11.08
CA GLY A 541 22.29 20.81 -10.57
C GLY A 541 21.95 21.50 -9.25
N GLY A 542 22.91 21.59 -8.32
CA GLY A 542 22.72 22.20 -7.01
C GLY A 542 22.50 23.71 -7.06
N VAL A 543 23.27 24.45 -7.88
CA VAL A 543 23.08 25.90 -8.08
C VAL A 543 21.77 26.18 -8.79
N SER A 544 21.43 25.36 -9.78
CA SER A 544 20.17 25.43 -10.50
C SER A 544 18.95 25.19 -9.58
N GLY A 545 19.06 24.20 -8.69
CA GLY A 545 18.08 23.93 -7.64
C GLY A 545 17.97 25.07 -6.63
N LEU A 546 19.09 25.67 -6.23
CA LEU A 546 19.12 26.84 -5.35
C LEU A 546 18.42 28.05 -6.00
N ALA A 547 18.70 28.32 -7.28
CA ALA A 547 18.01 29.37 -8.02
C ALA A 547 16.48 29.10 -8.08
N GLY A 548 16.09 27.85 -8.36
CA GLY A 548 14.69 27.44 -8.40
C GLY A 548 13.98 27.62 -7.06
N THR A 549 14.57 27.18 -5.95
CA THR A 549 13.99 27.31 -4.61
C THR A 549 13.84 28.77 -4.18
N ILE A 550 14.80 29.63 -4.50
CA ILE A 550 14.75 31.07 -4.23
C ILE A 550 13.59 31.73 -5.00
N VAL A 551 13.45 31.45 -6.30
CA VAL A 551 12.40 32.05 -7.15
C VAL A 551 11.01 31.54 -6.77
N LEU A 552 10.89 30.24 -6.47
CA LEU A 552 9.64 29.56 -6.10
C LEU A 552 9.15 29.94 -4.69
N GLY A 553 10.08 30.27 -3.79
CA GLY A 553 9.80 30.54 -2.39
C GLY A 553 9.54 29.27 -1.57
N PRO A 554 9.31 29.41 -0.24
CA PRO A 554 9.17 28.26 0.65
C PRO A 554 7.79 27.61 0.60
N ARG A 555 7.72 26.31 0.95
CA ARG A 555 6.46 25.59 1.17
C ARG A 555 5.67 26.23 2.29
N LYS A 556 4.36 26.34 2.12
CA LYS A 556 3.45 26.96 3.09
C LYS A 556 3.55 26.23 4.44
N GLY A 557 3.85 26.96 5.51
CA GLY A 557 3.97 26.41 6.86
C GLY A 557 5.36 25.86 7.25
N ARG A 558 6.31 25.69 6.31
CA ARG A 558 7.62 25.06 6.57
C ARG A 558 8.43 25.63 7.74
N PHE A 559 8.40 26.96 7.88
CA PHE A 559 9.13 27.69 8.93
C PHE A 559 8.25 28.10 10.12
N VAL A 560 6.97 27.70 10.10
CA VAL A 560 6.02 27.93 11.19
C VAL A 560 5.85 26.63 11.99
N ASN A 561 5.57 25.53 11.29
CA ASN A 561 5.41 24.18 11.84
C ASN A 561 6.43 23.23 11.20
N PRO A 562 7.71 23.25 11.61
CA PRO A 562 8.75 22.45 10.97
C PRO A 562 8.54 20.93 11.10
N GLU A 563 7.83 20.48 12.13
CA GLU A 563 7.58 19.05 12.40
C GLU A 563 6.64 18.41 11.35
N ASP A 564 5.78 19.21 10.69
CA ASP A 564 4.89 18.73 9.63
C ASP A 564 5.63 18.37 8.32
N PHE A 565 6.93 18.66 8.25
CA PHE A 565 7.78 18.49 7.07
C PHE A 565 8.86 17.43 7.27
N GLU A 566 8.74 16.60 8.31
CA GLU A 566 9.60 15.43 8.47
C GLU A 566 9.36 14.39 7.35
N PRO A 567 10.40 13.62 6.96
CA PRO A 567 10.28 12.57 5.95
C PRO A 567 9.16 11.58 6.27
N HIS A 568 8.22 11.38 5.34
CA HIS A 568 7.09 10.49 5.60
C HIS A 568 7.46 8.99 5.57
N ASN A 569 8.57 8.64 4.90
CA ASN A 569 9.02 7.25 4.75
C ASN A 569 10.55 7.17 4.72
N LEU A 570 11.14 7.10 5.90
CA LEU A 570 12.58 7.00 6.09
C LEU A 570 13.22 5.74 5.44
N PRO A 571 12.59 4.54 5.44
CA PRO A 571 13.07 3.41 4.66
C PRO A 571 13.29 3.72 3.17
N LEU A 572 12.38 4.47 2.53
CA LEU A 572 12.57 4.88 1.13
C LEU A 572 13.78 5.79 0.95
N VAL A 573 14.04 6.70 1.90
CA VAL A 573 15.26 7.54 1.89
C VAL A 573 16.52 6.68 1.96
N VAL A 574 16.53 5.66 2.82
CA VAL A 574 17.66 4.73 2.97
C VAL A 574 17.86 3.89 1.71
N PHE A 575 16.80 3.27 1.17
CA PHE A 575 16.89 2.50 -0.07
C PHE A 575 17.30 3.37 -1.26
N GLY A 576 16.79 4.60 -1.34
CA GLY A 576 17.20 5.59 -2.34
C GLY A 576 18.69 5.90 -2.23
N THR A 577 19.19 6.14 -1.02
CA THR A 577 20.62 6.41 -0.77
C THR A 577 21.51 5.23 -1.19
N PHE A 578 21.12 3.99 -0.85
CA PHE A 578 21.89 2.81 -1.29
C PHE A 578 21.84 2.60 -2.80
N ALA A 579 20.70 2.84 -3.45
CA ALA A 579 20.59 2.77 -4.90
C ALA A 579 21.47 3.84 -5.59
N LEU A 580 21.53 5.05 -5.02
CA LEU A 580 22.43 6.12 -5.51
C LEU A 580 23.90 5.75 -5.32
N TRP A 581 24.29 5.21 -4.16
CA TRP A 581 25.67 4.74 -3.93
C TRP A 581 26.03 3.62 -4.91
N PHE A 582 25.13 2.65 -5.10
CA PHE A 582 25.34 1.57 -6.07
C PHE A 582 25.51 2.10 -7.51
N GLY A 583 24.66 3.04 -7.93
CA GLY A 583 24.80 3.68 -9.24
C GLY A 583 26.06 4.54 -9.37
N TRP A 584 26.59 5.06 -8.26
CA TRP A 584 27.84 5.83 -8.23
C TRP A 584 29.07 5.02 -8.67
N TYR A 585 29.02 3.68 -8.60
CA TYR A 585 30.07 2.83 -9.18
C TYR A 585 30.06 2.81 -10.71
N GLY A 586 28.92 3.10 -11.35
CA GLY A 586 28.88 3.40 -12.78
C GLY A 586 29.26 4.85 -13.09
N PHE A 587 29.08 5.75 -12.12
CA PHE A 587 29.33 7.18 -12.27
C PHE A 587 30.83 7.51 -12.18
N ASN A 588 31.46 7.21 -11.04
CA ASN A 588 32.86 7.57 -10.81
C ASN A 588 33.81 6.60 -11.54
N PRO A 589 33.84 5.28 -11.24
CA PRO A 589 34.69 4.34 -11.99
C PRO A 589 34.41 4.32 -13.50
N GLY A 590 33.16 4.50 -13.93
CA GLY A 590 32.82 4.56 -15.35
C GLY A 590 33.45 5.73 -16.10
N SER A 591 33.82 6.81 -15.39
CA SER A 591 34.53 7.96 -15.95
C SER A 591 36.00 7.68 -16.30
N THR A 592 36.52 6.46 -16.10
CA THR A 592 37.74 6.02 -16.80
C THR A 592 37.53 5.88 -18.30
N LEU A 593 36.27 5.88 -18.76
CA LEU A 593 35.80 5.78 -20.15
C LEU A 593 36.15 4.49 -20.88
N GLY A 594 37.01 3.64 -20.33
CA GLY A 594 37.36 2.33 -20.86
C GLY A 594 38.10 1.49 -19.83
N MET A 595 38.39 0.24 -20.20
CA MET A 595 39.28 -0.67 -19.50
C MET A 595 40.04 -1.55 -20.50
N PRO A 596 40.85 -0.95 -21.40
CA PRO A 596 41.55 -1.69 -22.45
C PRO A 596 42.78 -2.45 -21.94
N ASP A 597 43.32 -2.04 -20.78
CA ASP A 597 44.54 -2.60 -20.19
C ASP A 597 44.48 -2.65 -18.65
N ALA A 598 45.49 -3.30 -18.05
CA ALA A 598 45.58 -3.49 -16.61
C ALA A 598 45.77 -2.18 -15.82
N GLU A 599 46.36 -1.15 -16.44
CA GLU A 599 46.61 0.15 -15.79
C GLU A 599 45.28 0.91 -15.63
N THR A 600 44.50 1.00 -16.70
CA THR A 600 43.17 1.61 -16.69
C THR A 600 42.22 0.83 -15.76
N GLY A 601 42.35 -0.50 -15.70
CA GLY A 601 41.65 -1.33 -14.72
C GLY A 601 42.04 -1.04 -13.27
N ALA A 602 43.33 -0.78 -12.99
CA ALA A 602 43.79 -0.38 -11.67
C ALA A 602 43.28 1.02 -11.27
N LEU A 603 43.23 1.96 -12.22
CA LEU A 603 42.64 3.28 -12.02
C LEU A 603 41.15 3.19 -11.66
N ALA A 604 40.37 2.39 -12.38
CA ALA A 604 38.96 2.17 -12.06
C ALA A 604 38.76 1.59 -10.64
N ALA A 605 39.65 0.67 -10.23
CA ALA A 605 39.63 0.10 -8.87
C ALA A 605 39.96 1.15 -7.79
N GLN A 606 40.96 2.00 -8.02
CA GLN A 606 41.28 3.12 -7.13
C GLN A 606 40.10 4.10 -7.01
N VAL A 607 39.49 4.48 -8.13
CA VAL A 607 38.33 5.36 -8.17
C VAL A 607 37.17 4.77 -7.37
N ALA A 608 36.91 3.46 -7.49
CA ALA A 608 35.88 2.76 -6.72
C ALA A 608 36.18 2.78 -5.20
N MET A 609 37.44 2.58 -4.82
CA MET A 609 37.86 2.65 -3.41
C MET A 609 37.71 4.07 -2.86
N ASN A 610 38.17 5.09 -3.58
CA ASN A 610 38.02 6.50 -3.22
C ASN A 610 36.55 6.90 -3.04
N THR A 611 35.70 6.46 -3.98
CA THR A 611 34.25 6.68 -3.94
C THR A 611 33.64 6.10 -2.66
N THR A 612 34.00 4.86 -2.33
CA THR A 612 33.49 4.16 -1.13
C THR A 612 33.97 4.81 0.17
N LEU A 613 35.26 5.17 0.23
CA LEU A 613 35.86 5.71 1.44
C LEU A 613 35.35 7.12 1.76
N ALA A 614 35.19 7.97 0.76
CA ALA A 614 34.61 9.30 0.94
C ALA A 614 33.14 9.23 1.39
N ALA A 615 32.34 8.34 0.80
CA ALA A 615 30.95 8.10 1.18
C ALA A 615 30.81 7.66 2.64
N ALA A 616 31.59 6.65 3.05
CA ALA A 616 31.60 6.15 4.42
C ALA A 616 32.04 7.24 5.42
N THR A 617 33.09 7.98 5.08
CA THR A 617 33.62 9.05 5.94
C THR A 617 32.62 10.19 6.07
N GLY A 618 31.99 10.62 4.97
CA GLY A 618 30.96 11.65 4.99
C GLY A 618 29.76 11.26 5.86
N GLY A 619 29.25 10.03 5.67
CA GLY A 619 28.15 9.49 6.47
C GLY A 619 28.44 9.46 7.97
N ILE A 620 29.55 8.84 8.37
CA ILE A 620 29.96 8.75 9.78
C ILE A 620 30.18 10.14 10.38
N THR A 621 30.76 11.07 9.63
CA THR A 621 31.01 12.43 10.11
C THR A 621 29.70 13.15 10.43
N VAL A 622 28.71 13.12 9.53
CA VAL A 622 27.40 13.74 9.81
C VAL A 622 26.66 13.02 10.94
N PHE A 623 26.74 11.69 10.99
CA PHE A 623 26.15 10.92 12.09
C PHE A 623 26.70 11.36 13.46
N ILE A 624 28.02 11.42 13.61
CA ILE A 624 28.66 11.86 14.86
C ILE A 624 28.30 13.31 15.15
N LEU A 625 28.40 14.19 14.15
CA LEU A 625 28.15 15.62 14.31
C LEU A 625 26.71 15.90 14.75
N ARG A 626 25.72 15.30 14.09
CA ARG A 626 24.30 15.44 14.47
C ARG A 626 23.98 14.78 15.80
N TYR A 627 24.60 13.65 16.13
CA TYR A 627 24.46 13.06 17.46
C TYR A 627 24.96 13.99 18.56
N VAL A 628 26.13 14.63 18.35
CA VAL A 628 26.70 15.59 19.31
C VAL A 628 25.86 16.87 19.42
N LEU A 629 25.38 17.41 18.30
CA LEU A 629 24.62 18.66 18.25
C LEU A 629 23.16 18.51 18.69
N LEU A 630 22.45 17.49 18.20
CA LEU A 630 21.01 17.31 18.38
C LEU A 630 20.65 16.31 19.49
N ARG A 631 21.62 15.52 19.97
CA ARG A 631 21.41 14.43 20.97
C ARG A 631 20.37 13.39 20.52
N LYS A 632 20.19 13.22 19.20
CA LYS A 632 19.29 12.25 18.58
C LYS A 632 19.99 11.56 17.42
N TYR A 633 19.62 10.31 17.13
CA TYR A 633 20.08 9.60 15.94
C TYR A 633 19.25 10.04 14.74
N ASP A 634 19.89 10.77 13.83
CA ASP A 634 19.27 11.30 12.62
C ASP A 634 19.71 10.52 11.40
N VAL A 635 18.87 9.57 10.99
CA VAL A 635 19.13 8.69 9.85
C VAL A 635 19.11 9.46 8.53
N GLY A 636 18.22 10.46 8.38
CA GLY A 636 18.16 11.29 7.17
C GLY A 636 19.43 12.12 7.00
N GLY A 637 19.93 12.69 8.10
CA GLY A 637 21.22 13.35 8.14
C GLY A 637 22.38 12.43 7.76
N LEU A 638 22.42 11.19 8.28
CA LEU A 638 23.41 10.19 7.89
C LEU A 638 23.35 9.89 6.38
N CYS A 639 22.16 9.69 5.81
CA CYS A 639 21.97 9.51 4.37
C CYS A 639 22.55 10.67 3.55
N ASN A 640 22.21 11.92 3.91
CA ASN A 640 22.76 13.09 3.22
C ASN A 640 24.27 13.26 3.44
N GLY A 641 24.82 12.80 4.57
CA GLY A 641 26.27 12.75 4.80
C GLY A 641 27.00 11.78 3.86
N ILE A 642 26.40 10.62 3.59
CA ILE A 642 26.91 9.67 2.59
C ILE A 642 26.94 10.31 1.22
N LEU A 643 25.83 10.94 0.81
CA LEU A 643 25.72 11.63 -0.48
C LEU A 643 26.69 12.81 -0.58
N ALA A 644 26.88 13.58 0.49
CA ALA A 644 27.85 14.68 0.53
C ALA A 644 29.28 14.18 0.30
N GLY A 645 29.64 13.05 0.90
CA GLY A 645 30.94 12.39 0.66
C GLY A 645 31.10 11.92 -0.79
N LEU A 646 30.08 11.29 -1.35
CA LEU A 646 30.04 10.86 -2.75
C LEU A 646 30.19 12.03 -3.73
N VAL A 647 29.45 13.12 -3.53
CA VAL A 647 29.55 14.35 -4.35
C VAL A 647 30.93 14.98 -4.25
N SER A 648 31.50 15.04 -3.04
CA SER A 648 32.78 15.72 -2.80
C SER A 648 33.95 15.02 -3.48
N ILE A 649 33.88 13.69 -3.64
CA ILE A 649 34.96 12.92 -4.27
C ILE A 649 34.80 12.82 -5.80
N THR A 650 33.64 13.15 -6.38
CA THR A 650 33.35 12.97 -7.80
C THR A 650 34.36 13.63 -8.76
N ALA A 651 34.77 14.88 -8.54
CA ALA A 651 35.82 15.55 -9.33
C ALA A 651 37.22 14.99 -9.08
N PRO A 652 37.67 14.79 -7.82
CA PRO A 652 39.02 14.32 -7.52
C PRO A 652 39.26 12.80 -7.64
N CYS A 653 38.22 11.97 -7.79
CA CYS A 653 38.31 10.52 -7.51
C CYS A 653 39.39 9.76 -8.30
N GLY A 654 39.77 10.19 -9.50
CA GLY A 654 40.87 9.62 -10.30
C GLY A 654 42.26 10.16 -9.98
N ASN A 655 42.34 11.35 -9.38
CA ASN A 655 43.57 12.13 -9.25
C ASN A 655 44.12 12.16 -7.80
N VAL A 656 43.40 11.55 -6.86
CA VAL A 656 43.75 11.54 -5.44
C VAL A 656 43.96 10.13 -4.91
N GLU A 657 44.79 10.00 -3.87
CA GLU A 657 44.93 8.75 -3.14
C GLU A 657 43.79 8.46 -2.17
N CYS A 658 43.69 7.21 -1.75
CA CYS A 658 42.72 6.74 -0.76
C CYS A 658 42.77 7.54 0.55
N GLY A 659 43.95 7.92 1.04
CA GLY A 659 44.07 8.75 2.24
C GLY A 659 43.40 10.12 2.08
N SER A 660 43.58 10.76 0.93
CA SER A 660 42.93 12.04 0.60
C SER A 660 41.42 11.89 0.48
N ALA A 661 40.92 10.76 -0.04
CA ALA A 661 39.47 10.52 -0.15
C ALA A 661 38.75 10.54 1.21
N PHE A 662 39.39 10.04 2.27
CA PHE A 662 38.89 10.18 3.65
C PHE A 662 38.76 11.66 4.05
N ALA A 663 39.82 12.46 3.86
CA ALA A 663 39.81 13.88 4.24
C ALA A 663 38.76 14.68 3.44
N ILE A 664 38.64 14.39 2.14
CA ILE A 664 37.66 15.02 1.25
C ILE A 664 36.24 14.72 1.71
N GLY A 665 35.93 13.45 2.04
CA GLY A 665 34.63 13.06 2.58
C GLY A 665 34.31 13.71 3.93
N PHE A 666 35.30 13.79 4.83
CA PHE A 666 35.16 14.45 6.12
C PHE A 666 34.82 15.95 5.98
N VAL A 667 35.59 16.69 5.17
CA VAL A 667 35.32 18.12 4.95
C VAL A 667 34.00 18.32 4.19
N GLY A 668 33.69 17.45 3.23
CA GLY A 668 32.42 17.44 2.50
C GLY A 668 31.21 17.36 3.44
N ALA A 669 31.27 16.50 4.45
CA ALA A 669 30.22 16.41 5.48
C ALA A 669 30.07 17.71 6.31
N LEU A 670 31.17 18.39 6.64
CA LEU A 670 31.12 19.69 7.34
C LEU A 670 30.53 20.79 6.44
N VAL A 671 30.87 20.79 5.15
CA VAL A 671 30.32 21.70 4.15
C VAL A 671 28.82 21.48 3.97
N TYR A 672 28.38 20.23 3.86
CA TYR A 672 26.96 19.88 3.85
C TYR A 672 26.23 20.39 5.10
N GLN A 673 26.74 20.05 6.30
CA GLN A 673 26.05 20.40 7.53
C GLN A 673 25.96 21.91 7.72
N SER A 674 27.04 22.64 7.44
CA SER A 674 27.06 24.11 7.56
C SER A 674 26.18 24.80 6.53
N SER A 675 26.16 24.33 5.28
CA SER A 675 25.29 24.89 4.23
C SER A 675 23.81 24.59 4.44
N SER A 676 23.44 23.38 4.89
CA SER A 676 22.04 23.08 5.26
C SER A 676 21.55 23.98 6.40
N MET A 677 22.37 24.19 7.44
CA MET A 677 22.06 25.13 8.52
C MET A 677 21.94 26.58 8.03
N LEU A 678 22.77 26.99 7.07
CA LEU A 678 22.71 28.32 6.47
C LEU A 678 21.39 28.53 5.71
N LEU A 679 20.97 27.58 4.88
CA LEU A 679 19.72 27.67 4.12
C LEU A 679 18.51 27.76 5.07
N GLN A 680 18.49 26.96 6.14
CA GLN A 680 17.46 27.05 7.16
C GLN A 680 17.43 28.43 7.84
N LYS A 681 18.61 28.99 8.17
CA LYS A 681 18.72 30.35 8.75
C LYS A 681 18.23 31.43 7.79
N LEU A 682 18.48 31.28 6.49
CA LEU A 682 18.01 32.18 5.43
C LEU A 682 16.55 31.95 5.02
N LYS A 683 15.86 30.99 5.64
CA LYS A 683 14.49 30.58 5.30
C LYS A 683 14.34 30.17 3.83
N ILE A 684 15.37 29.55 3.26
CA ILE A 684 15.33 28.92 1.94
C ILE A 684 14.92 27.46 2.14
N ASP A 685 13.85 27.04 1.46
CA ASP A 685 13.25 25.72 1.65
C ASP A 685 13.62 24.79 0.49
N ASP A 686 14.61 23.95 0.76
CA ASP A 686 15.06 22.84 -0.09
C ASP A 686 14.60 21.52 0.57
N PRO A 687 13.61 20.80 0.00
CA PRO A 687 12.99 19.63 0.63
C PRO A 687 13.93 18.46 0.92
N VAL A 688 14.97 18.28 0.11
CA VAL A 688 15.86 17.11 0.21
C VAL A 688 17.30 17.48 0.54
N ASP A 689 17.56 18.76 0.84
CA ASP A 689 18.91 19.35 0.88
C ASP A 689 19.70 19.14 -0.43
N ALA A 690 19.03 19.22 -1.59
CA ALA A 690 19.69 19.04 -2.89
C ALA A 690 20.82 20.08 -3.10
N SER A 691 20.58 21.34 -2.77
CA SER A 691 21.55 22.42 -2.93
C SER A 691 22.74 22.30 -1.95
N PRO A 692 22.55 22.03 -0.65
CA PRO A 692 23.64 21.66 0.27
C PRO A 692 24.49 20.46 -0.20
N VAL A 693 23.84 19.36 -0.57
CA VAL A 693 24.53 18.12 -0.95
C VAL A 693 25.24 18.27 -2.29
N HIS A 694 24.60 18.82 -3.32
CA HIS A 694 25.17 18.87 -4.66
C HIS A 694 25.88 20.19 -4.98
N GLY A 695 25.28 21.33 -4.60
CA GLY A 695 25.84 22.66 -4.87
C GLY A 695 27.08 22.92 -4.04
N PHE A 696 26.94 22.99 -2.72
CA PHE A 696 28.05 23.36 -1.83
C PHE A 696 29.13 22.27 -1.76
N CYS A 697 28.76 21.00 -1.68
CA CYS A 697 29.78 19.93 -1.71
C CYS A 697 30.38 19.76 -3.12
N GLY A 698 29.66 20.14 -4.18
CA GLY A 698 30.21 20.23 -5.54
C GLY A 698 31.31 21.29 -5.65
N ILE A 699 31.08 22.49 -5.07
CA ILE A 699 32.13 23.53 -4.93
C ILE A 699 33.35 22.94 -4.21
N TRP A 700 33.13 22.29 -3.06
CA TRP A 700 34.22 21.68 -2.31
C TRP A 700 34.95 20.62 -3.12
N GLY A 701 34.25 19.73 -3.84
CA GLY A 701 34.87 18.68 -4.65
C GLY A 701 35.75 19.24 -5.76
N VAL A 702 35.30 20.28 -6.46
CA VAL A 702 36.10 20.95 -7.50
C VAL A 702 37.36 21.60 -6.91
N LEU A 703 37.25 22.25 -5.74
CA LEU A 703 38.41 22.78 -5.03
C LEU A 703 39.34 21.67 -4.53
N ALA A 704 38.78 20.59 -4.01
CA ALA A 704 39.52 19.44 -3.51
C ALA A 704 40.35 18.77 -4.61
N ALA A 705 39.83 18.69 -5.84
CA ALA A 705 40.60 18.25 -6.99
C ALA A 705 41.86 19.11 -7.22
N GLY A 706 41.76 20.44 -7.15
CA GLY A 706 42.94 21.30 -7.24
C GLY A 706 43.88 21.25 -6.03
N LEU A 707 43.36 20.93 -4.84
CA LEU A 707 44.12 20.93 -3.59
C LEU A 707 44.84 19.61 -3.29
N PHE A 708 44.25 18.47 -3.65
CA PHE A 708 44.73 17.13 -3.27
C PHE A 708 45.28 16.31 -4.44
N ASP A 709 45.38 16.89 -5.64
CA ASP A 709 46.00 16.22 -6.79
C ASP A 709 47.43 15.79 -6.45
N TRP A 710 47.80 14.57 -6.78
CA TRP A 710 49.13 14.02 -6.49
C TRP A 710 49.98 13.79 -7.73
N GLY A 711 49.47 14.04 -8.93
CA GLY A 711 50.25 14.19 -10.17
C GLY A 711 51.02 12.97 -10.64
N LYS A 712 50.95 11.87 -9.89
CA LYS A 712 51.46 10.53 -10.23
C LYS A 712 50.53 9.46 -9.61
N GLY A 713 49.24 9.53 -9.90
CA GLY A 713 48.36 8.35 -9.83
C GLY A 713 48.59 7.43 -11.05
N PHE A 714 47.83 6.33 -11.17
CA PHE A 714 47.79 5.45 -12.36
C PHE A 714 47.20 6.12 -13.61
N ASP A 715 47.02 7.44 -13.59
CA ASP A 715 46.61 8.23 -14.73
C ASP A 715 47.83 9.01 -15.24
N HIS A 716 48.32 8.62 -16.41
CA HIS A 716 49.43 9.28 -17.11
C HIS A 716 49.04 10.62 -17.76
N PHE A 717 47.76 11.03 -17.74
CA PHE A 717 47.28 12.17 -18.53
C PHE A 717 47.40 13.54 -17.84
N HIS A 718 47.54 13.61 -16.50
CA HIS A 718 47.64 14.90 -15.79
C HIS A 718 48.70 14.87 -14.69
N GLY A 719 49.89 15.42 -15.00
CA GLY A 719 50.98 15.55 -14.05
C GLY A 719 50.88 16.82 -13.20
N TRP A 720 50.25 16.74 -12.01
CA TRP A 720 50.18 17.86 -11.06
C TRP A 720 50.12 17.40 -9.60
N SER A 721 51.13 17.70 -8.77
CA SER A 721 51.14 17.31 -7.35
C SER A 721 50.94 18.53 -6.43
N GLY A 722 49.75 18.72 -5.87
CA GLY A 722 49.40 19.76 -4.89
C GLY A 722 50.06 19.58 -3.51
N TRP A 723 50.56 18.38 -3.18
CA TRP A 723 51.34 18.15 -1.95
C TRP A 723 52.65 17.35 -2.13
N GLY A 724 52.85 16.70 -3.28
CA GLY A 724 54.04 15.87 -3.56
C GLY A 724 55.32 16.66 -3.90
N CYS A 725 55.24 17.97 -4.08
CA CYS A 725 56.39 18.82 -4.42
C CYS A 725 57.20 19.26 -3.18
N MET A 726 57.41 18.36 -2.21
CA MET A 726 58.34 18.57 -1.09
C MET A 726 59.64 17.75 -1.20
N SER A 727 59.87 17.08 -2.33
CA SER A 727 61.09 16.31 -2.57
C SER A 727 61.67 16.63 -3.94
N ASP A 728 62.65 17.54 -3.95
CA ASP A 728 63.47 17.90 -5.11
C ASP A 728 64.07 16.66 -5.78
N SER A 729 63.68 16.36 -7.02
CA SER A 729 64.58 15.71 -8.00
C SER A 729 64.00 15.48 -9.40
N ASN A 730 62.69 15.57 -9.66
CA ASN A 730 62.14 15.14 -10.96
C ASN A 730 61.24 16.15 -11.69
N GLY A 731 61.68 17.42 -11.80
CA GLY A 731 61.15 18.32 -12.85
C GLY A 731 59.74 18.89 -12.62
N CYS A 732 59.32 19.11 -11.38
CA CYS A 732 58.15 19.95 -11.10
C CYS A 732 58.46 21.41 -11.46
N LYS A 733 57.65 22.02 -12.33
CA LYS A 733 57.64 23.48 -12.52
C LYS A 733 57.17 24.11 -11.20
N THR A 734 58.03 24.96 -10.62
CA THR A 734 57.97 25.45 -9.24
C THR A 734 56.96 26.57 -8.96
N ASP A 735 55.98 26.84 -9.82
CA ASP A 735 55.11 28.03 -9.69
C ASP A 735 53.61 27.75 -9.92
N ILE A 736 53.20 26.53 -9.62
CA ILE A 736 52.04 25.94 -10.26
C ILE A 736 50.82 25.79 -9.31
N ASN A 737 50.97 25.66 -7.98
CA ASN A 737 49.82 25.50 -7.05
C ASN A 737 48.70 26.56 -7.17
N GLY A 738 49.03 27.80 -7.55
CA GLY A 738 48.04 28.87 -7.71
C GLY A 738 47.22 28.76 -9.00
N THR A 739 47.77 28.22 -10.08
CA THR A 739 47.13 28.28 -11.42
C THR A 739 46.05 27.23 -11.61
N ALA A 740 46.24 25.95 -11.24
CA ALA A 740 45.11 24.99 -11.31
C ALA A 740 44.07 25.26 -10.24
N LEU A 741 44.45 25.67 -9.02
CA LEU A 741 43.43 26.13 -8.08
C LEU A 741 42.65 27.32 -8.66
N GLY A 742 43.34 28.24 -9.36
CA GLY A 742 42.73 29.30 -10.15
C GLY A 742 41.79 28.79 -11.25
N ALA A 743 42.17 27.76 -12.00
CA ALA A 743 41.33 27.12 -13.01
C ALA A 743 40.05 26.51 -12.39
N GLN A 744 40.18 25.82 -11.25
CA GLN A 744 39.05 25.27 -10.50
C GLN A 744 38.11 26.37 -9.99
N PHE A 745 38.65 27.48 -9.48
CA PHE A 745 37.85 28.65 -9.11
C PHE A 745 37.11 29.25 -10.31
N LEU A 746 37.76 29.34 -11.47
CA LEU A 746 37.13 29.81 -12.70
C LEU A 746 35.98 28.89 -13.12
N LEU A 747 36.15 27.56 -13.06
CA LEU A 747 35.07 26.61 -13.31
C LEU A 747 33.86 26.88 -12.40
N ILE A 748 34.09 26.99 -11.08
CA ILE A 748 33.04 27.25 -10.10
C ILE A 748 32.29 28.55 -10.42
N LEU A 749 33.02 29.64 -10.68
CA LEU A 749 32.43 30.94 -11.00
C LEU A 749 31.62 30.89 -12.31
N MET A 750 32.15 30.23 -13.34
CA MET A 750 31.48 30.11 -14.64
C MET A 750 30.21 29.26 -14.54
N VAL A 751 30.25 28.14 -13.82
CA VAL A 751 29.07 27.29 -13.59
C VAL A 751 28.02 28.05 -12.78
N ILE A 752 28.41 28.75 -11.70
CA ILE A 752 27.48 29.56 -10.90
C ILE A 752 26.85 30.66 -11.76
N ALA A 753 27.65 31.38 -12.53
CA ALA A 753 27.18 32.46 -13.39
C ALA A 753 26.24 31.95 -14.47
N TRP A 754 26.55 30.84 -15.13
CA TRP A 754 25.74 30.30 -16.22
C TRP A 754 24.51 29.55 -15.72
N ALA A 755 24.71 28.48 -14.96
CA ALA A 755 23.62 27.62 -14.50
C ALA A 755 22.67 28.37 -13.57
N GLY A 756 23.22 29.20 -12.66
CA GLY A 756 22.42 30.02 -11.75
C GLY A 756 21.61 31.09 -12.49
N THR A 757 22.23 31.84 -13.41
CA THR A 757 21.53 32.91 -14.12
C THR A 757 20.48 32.36 -15.08
N ILE A 758 20.80 31.38 -15.91
CA ILE A 758 19.84 30.82 -16.86
C ILE A 758 18.70 30.12 -16.10
N SER A 759 18.99 29.35 -15.05
CA SER A 759 17.92 28.75 -14.23
C SER A 759 17.04 29.80 -13.57
N ALA A 760 17.62 30.85 -12.97
CA ALA A 760 16.85 31.93 -12.36
C ALA A 760 15.97 32.64 -13.40
N LEU A 761 16.48 32.90 -14.60
CA LEU A 761 15.72 33.49 -15.70
C LEU A 761 14.57 32.57 -16.15
N THR A 762 14.84 31.27 -16.35
CA THR A 762 13.81 30.30 -16.75
C THR A 762 12.70 30.22 -15.70
N PHE A 763 13.05 30.08 -14.41
CA PHE A 763 12.05 30.06 -13.34
C PHE A 763 11.32 31.40 -13.19
N ALA A 764 12.00 32.54 -13.36
CA ALA A 764 11.38 33.85 -13.30
C ALA A 764 10.38 34.09 -14.45
N LEU A 765 10.71 33.64 -15.67
CA LEU A 765 9.80 33.69 -16.82
C LEU A 765 8.57 32.81 -16.59
N LEU A 766 8.77 31.58 -16.11
CA LEU A 766 7.66 30.68 -15.76
C LEU A 766 6.79 31.24 -14.63
N LYS A 767 7.40 31.98 -13.69
CA LYS A 767 6.67 32.68 -12.62
C LYS A 767 5.86 33.84 -13.18
N TRP A 768 6.44 34.62 -14.08
CA TRP A 768 5.78 35.74 -14.73
C TRP A 768 4.57 35.30 -15.57
N TRP A 769 4.64 34.11 -16.19
CA TRP A 769 3.50 33.48 -16.87
C TRP A 769 2.46 32.83 -15.94
N GLY A 770 2.65 32.89 -14.61
CA GLY A 770 1.72 32.29 -13.65
C GLY A 770 1.72 30.75 -13.63
N ALA A 771 2.68 30.10 -14.29
CA ALA A 771 2.75 28.65 -14.42
C ALA A 771 3.72 27.99 -13.42
N LEU A 772 4.49 28.77 -12.64
CA LEU A 772 5.57 28.20 -11.83
C LEU A 772 5.10 27.32 -10.65
N ARG A 773 4.22 27.87 -9.81
CA ARG A 773 3.82 27.27 -8.52
C ARG A 773 2.37 26.77 -8.60
N ILE A 774 2.08 25.65 -7.95
CA ILE A 774 0.70 25.16 -7.80
C ILE A 774 -0.14 26.14 -6.94
N SER A 775 -1.47 26.08 -7.05
CA SER A 775 -2.35 26.92 -6.23
C SER A 775 -2.26 26.56 -4.74
N GLU A 776 -2.54 27.52 -3.87
CA GLU A 776 -2.48 27.30 -2.41
C GLU A 776 -3.38 26.15 -1.95
N ASP A 777 -4.60 26.06 -2.50
CA ASP A 777 -5.52 24.97 -2.19
C ASP A 777 -4.95 23.60 -2.59
N THR A 778 -4.25 23.53 -3.74
CA THR A 778 -3.61 22.29 -4.20
C THR A 778 -2.42 21.92 -3.31
N GLU A 779 -1.64 22.90 -2.86
CA GLU A 779 -0.50 22.69 -1.95
C GLU A 779 -0.96 22.22 -0.56
N ASP A 780 -2.10 22.70 -0.08
CA ASP A 780 -2.71 22.30 1.20
C ASP A 780 -3.31 20.89 1.12
N VAL A 781 -3.97 20.55 0.00
CA VAL A 781 -4.64 19.25 -0.20
C VAL A 781 -3.66 18.12 -0.58
N GLY A 782 -2.60 18.39 -1.35
CA GLY A 782 -1.69 17.37 -1.91
C GLY A 782 -2.23 16.72 -3.20
N ASP A 783 -1.60 15.63 -3.67
CA ASP A 783 -1.99 14.78 -4.82
C ASP A 783 -3.43 14.27 -4.69
N VAL A 784 -4.38 15.11 -5.06
CA VAL A 784 -5.80 14.74 -5.14
C VAL A 784 -6.28 14.71 -6.59
N THR A 785 -5.35 14.80 -7.55
CA THR A 785 -5.63 14.69 -8.97
C THR A 785 -5.06 13.46 -9.67
N LEU A 786 -4.04 12.74 -9.19
CA LEU A 786 -3.45 11.62 -9.97
C LEU A 786 -2.91 10.39 -9.19
N THR A 787 -3.26 10.16 -7.92
CA THR A 787 -2.93 8.90 -7.21
C THR A 787 -4.10 8.06 -6.79
N PRO A 788 -4.25 6.85 -7.38
CA PRO A 788 -4.98 5.76 -6.77
C PRO A 788 -4.19 5.02 -5.66
N ILE A 789 -2.90 5.31 -5.46
CA ILE A 789 -2.00 4.45 -4.66
C ILE A 789 -2.01 4.75 -3.15
N GLN A 790 -2.59 5.88 -2.73
CA GLN A 790 -2.95 6.12 -1.33
C GLN A 790 -4.42 6.53 -1.27
N ALA A 791 -5.30 5.61 -1.66
CA ALA A 791 -6.62 5.55 -1.06
C ALA A 791 -6.41 5.47 0.46
N GLN A 792 -6.52 6.62 1.12
CA GLN A 792 -6.57 6.71 2.56
C GLN A 792 -7.61 5.68 3.01
N LYS A 793 -7.21 4.80 3.93
CA LYS A 793 -7.99 3.68 4.47
C LYS A 793 -9.27 4.18 5.15
N ASP A 794 -10.21 4.70 4.40
CA ASP A 794 -11.25 5.51 4.95
C ASP A 794 -12.39 4.65 5.50
N GLY A 795 -12.22 4.24 6.76
CA GLY A 795 -13.31 3.77 7.62
C GLY A 795 -14.24 4.91 8.03
N ARG A 796 -14.66 5.76 7.08
CA ARG A 796 -15.55 6.92 7.33
C ARG A 796 -16.97 6.64 6.89
N LEU A 797 -17.92 6.94 7.77
CA LEU A 797 -19.35 6.99 7.48
C LEU A 797 -19.68 8.34 6.82
N ARG A 798 -20.30 8.35 5.63
CA ARG A 798 -20.69 9.60 4.94
C ARG A 798 -22.21 9.74 4.83
N VAL A 799 -22.69 10.96 5.00
CA VAL A 799 -24.10 11.33 4.90
C VAL A 799 -24.27 12.30 3.72
N PHE A 800 -25.15 11.94 2.80
CA PHE A 800 -25.47 12.70 1.60
C PHE A 800 -26.85 13.37 1.72
N ARG A 801 -27.00 14.55 1.12
CA ARG A 801 -28.31 15.18 0.95
C ARG A 801 -28.92 14.69 -0.34
N PHE A 802 -30.02 13.94 -0.27
CA PHE A 802 -30.61 13.26 -1.43
C PHE A 802 -30.97 14.24 -2.57
N ALA A 803 -31.54 15.40 -2.25
CA ALA A 803 -31.95 16.40 -3.25
C ALA A 803 -30.78 16.93 -4.12
N THR A 804 -29.57 16.96 -3.57
CA THR A 804 -28.37 17.49 -4.26
C THR A 804 -27.34 16.41 -4.59
N MET A 805 -27.46 15.23 -3.98
CA MET A 805 -26.43 14.18 -3.90
C MET A 805 -25.02 14.71 -3.53
N LYS A 806 -24.96 15.81 -2.78
CA LYS A 806 -23.74 16.37 -2.18
C LYS A 806 -23.58 15.86 -0.75
N MET A 807 -22.33 15.64 -0.34
CA MET A 807 -22.05 15.23 1.03
C MET A 807 -22.37 16.35 2.02
N VAL A 808 -23.00 16.00 3.13
CA VAL A 808 -23.30 16.93 4.24
C VAL A 808 -22.32 16.70 5.39
N ARG A 809 -22.01 15.43 5.70
CA ARG A 809 -21.16 15.07 6.84
C ARG A 809 -20.36 13.79 6.57
N ALA A 810 -19.20 13.69 7.20
CA ALA A 810 -18.41 12.47 7.33
C ALA A 810 -18.05 12.24 8.80
N TYR A 811 -18.17 11.01 9.28
CA TYR A 811 -17.74 10.58 10.61
C TYR A 811 -16.60 9.58 10.46
N ASP A 812 -15.48 9.85 11.13
CA ASP A 812 -14.31 8.97 11.12
C ASP A 812 -14.51 7.81 12.10
N GLU A 813 -14.57 6.59 11.58
CA GLU A 813 -14.68 5.33 12.33
C GLU A 813 -13.46 4.43 12.02
N SER A 814 -12.33 5.04 11.63
CA SER A 814 -11.06 4.35 11.40
C SER A 814 -10.48 3.80 12.71
N MET A 815 -9.67 2.74 12.60
CA MET A 815 -8.97 2.17 13.77
C MET A 815 -7.96 3.18 14.33
N GLU A 816 -7.36 3.99 13.45
CA GLU A 816 -6.44 5.05 13.80
C GLU A 816 -7.12 6.11 14.69
N MET A 817 -8.33 6.56 14.33
CA MET A 817 -9.13 7.48 15.16
C MET A 817 -9.38 6.90 16.54
N PHE A 818 -9.84 5.64 16.62
CA PHE A 818 -10.11 5.01 17.92
C PHE A 818 -8.86 4.83 18.78
N THR A 819 -7.71 4.55 18.16
CA THR A 819 -6.42 4.42 18.85
C THR A 819 -5.97 5.78 19.41
N ALA A 820 -6.10 6.84 18.63
CA ALA A 820 -5.83 8.20 19.08
C ALA A 820 -6.79 8.64 20.19
N ALA A 821 -8.08 8.30 20.07
CA ALA A 821 -9.11 8.63 21.05
C ALA A 821 -8.82 8.02 22.43
N GLN A 822 -8.18 6.84 22.53
CA GLN A 822 -7.77 6.26 23.82
C GLN A 822 -6.70 7.10 24.56
N SER A 823 -5.96 7.95 23.84
CA SER A 823 -4.91 8.80 24.42
C SER A 823 -5.34 10.24 24.69
N ASP A 824 -6.45 10.70 24.09
CA ASP A 824 -6.97 12.06 24.24
C ASP A 824 -7.87 12.19 25.49
N PRO A 825 -7.53 13.05 26.48
CA PRO A 825 -8.38 13.30 27.64
C PRO A 825 -9.76 13.88 27.30
N ASN A 826 -9.90 14.55 26.16
CA ASN A 826 -11.16 15.19 25.75
C ASN A 826 -12.16 14.21 25.11
N MET A 827 -11.75 12.97 24.83
CA MET A 827 -12.58 11.93 24.21
C MET A 827 -12.96 10.78 25.17
N GLY A 828 -13.17 11.10 26.45
CA GLY A 828 -13.47 10.11 27.50
C GLY A 828 -14.68 9.21 27.21
N ASP A 829 -15.68 9.70 26.47
CA ASP A 829 -16.85 8.92 26.08
C ASP A 829 -16.49 7.70 25.19
N LEU A 830 -15.34 7.72 24.52
CA LEU A 830 -14.83 6.64 23.65
C LEU A 830 -13.80 5.73 24.34
N HIS A 831 -13.40 6.06 25.58
CA HIS A 831 -12.41 5.26 26.31
C HIS A 831 -12.96 3.88 26.69
N LEU A 832 -12.11 2.87 26.53
CA LEU A 832 -12.34 1.49 26.92
C LEU A 832 -11.17 0.99 27.77
N ASP A 833 -11.40 -0.07 28.54
CA ASP A 833 -10.31 -0.75 29.22
C ASP A 833 -9.27 -1.27 28.21
N ARG A 834 -7.98 -1.21 28.55
CA ARG A 834 -6.89 -1.57 27.64
C ARG A 834 -7.02 -3.00 27.09
N PHE A 835 -7.50 -3.94 27.92
CA PHE A 835 -7.68 -5.33 27.48
C PHE A 835 -8.90 -5.50 26.56
N ASP A 836 -10.02 -4.83 26.86
CA ASP A 836 -11.21 -4.84 26.01
C ASP A 836 -10.92 -4.19 24.65
N PHE A 837 -10.26 -3.02 24.64
CA PHE A 837 -9.86 -2.33 23.41
C PHE A 837 -8.97 -3.18 22.51
N GLY A 838 -7.97 -3.87 23.09
CA GLY A 838 -7.10 -4.78 22.36
C GLY A 838 -7.86 -5.94 21.69
N ARG A 839 -8.84 -6.53 22.39
CA ARG A 839 -9.70 -7.60 21.84
C ARG A 839 -10.56 -7.08 20.69
N ARG A 840 -11.21 -5.92 20.85
CA ARG A 840 -12.06 -5.34 19.80
C ARG A 840 -11.28 -4.96 18.54
N ILE A 841 -10.06 -4.44 18.68
CA ILE A 841 -9.18 -4.19 17.54
C ILE A 841 -8.81 -5.49 16.82
N ALA A 842 -8.53 -6.58 17.55
CA ALA A 842 -8.23 -7.86 16.93
C ALA A 842 -9.41 -8.40 16.12
N VAL A 843 -10.62 -8.36 16.69
CA VAL A 843 -11.86 -8.77 16.01
C VAL A 843 -12.15 -7.87 14.81
N GLU A 844 -11.98 -6.56 14.91
CA GLU A 844 -12.16 -5.64 13.79
C GLU A 844 -11.15 -5.92 12.65
N LYS A 845 -9.89 -6.24 12.98
CA LYS A 845 -8.87 -6.64 11.97
C LYS A 845 -9.24 -7.94 11.27
N GLU A 846 -9.83 -8.89 11.98
CA GLU A 846 -10.31 -10.16 11.40
C GLU A 846 -11.54 -9.94 10.52
N MET A 847 -12.52 -9.19 11.01
CA MET A 847 -13.76 -8.88 10.30
C MET A 847 -13.48 -8.17 8.97
N ARG A 848 -12.56 -7.20 8.95
CA ARG A 848 -12.15 -6.47 7.71
C ARG A 848 -11.48 -7.34 6.66
N LYS A 849 -11.04 -8.56 6.98
CA LYS A 849 -10.52 -9.53 6.02
C LYS A 849 -11.60 -10.48 5.49
N SER A 850 -12.82 -10.39 6.01
CA SER A 850 -13.91 -11.31 5.72
C SER A 850 -15.04 -10.59 4.96
N PRO A 851 -15.83 -11.30 4.14
CA PRO A 851 -16.98 -10.72 3.45
C PRO A 851 -18.07 -10.20 4.40
N ALA A 852 -18.00 -10.53 5.70
CA ALA A 852 -18.97 -10.09 6.70
C ALA A 852 -19.02 -8.56 6.89
N GLN A 853 -18.00 -7.84 6.44
CA GLN A 853 -17.98 -6.38 6.41
C GLN A 853 -19.16 -5.77 5.63
N MET A 854 -19.69 -6.49 4.63
CA MET A 854 -20.85 -6.05 3.85
C MET A 854 -22.13 -5.98 4.68
N TYR A 855 -22.21 -6.67 5.81
CA TYR A 855 -23.40 -6.69 6.69
C TYR A 855 -23.45 -5.55 7.70
N GLN A 856 -22.47 -4.64 7.68
CA GLN A 856 -22.48 -3.46 8.54
C GLN A 856 -23.54 -2.46 8.07
N GLN A 857 -24.46 -2.13 8.98
CA GLN A 857 -25.63 -1.31 8.69
C GLN A 857 -25.64 0.03 9.44
N ALA A 858 -26.22 1.05 8.79
CA ALA A 858 -26.75 2.25 9.44
C ALA A 858 -28.18 2.45 9.04
N VAL A 859 -28.97 2.94 10.00
CA VAL A 859 -30.40 3.14 9.87
C VAL A 859 -30.74 4.53 10.42
N PHE A 860 -31.59 5.25 9.70
CA PHE A 860 -32.19 6.48 10.23
C PHE A 860 -33.37 6.17 11.14
N ASP A 861 -33.55 7.00 12.16
CA ASP A 861 -34.80 7.00 12.91
C ASP A 861 -35.97 7.53 12.07
N GLU A 862 -37.21 7.28 12.50
CA GLU A 862 -38.42 7.74 11.79
C GLU A 862 -38.50 9.26 11.61
N SER A 863 -37.86 10.04 12.49
CA SER A 863 -37.79 11.50 12.37
C SER A 863 -36.65 12.02 11.50
N CYS A 864 -35.71 11.13 11.11
CA CYS A 864 -34.49 11.43 10.36
C CYS A 864 -33.52 12.42 11.01
N ASN A 865 -33.67 12.71 12.30
CA ASN A 865 -32.77 13.60 13.02
C ASN A 865 -31.57 12.83 13.62
N PHE A 866 -31.72 11.52 13.76
CA PHE A 866 -30.75 10.64 14.38
C PHE A 866 -30.30 9.56 13.38
N LEU A 867 -28.99 9.34 13.35
CA LEU A 867 -28.37 8.26 12.61
C LEU A 867 -27.88 7.23 13.62
N VAL A 868 -28.32 5.98 13.44
CA VAL A 868 -27.92 4.84 14.26
C VAL A 868 -27.05 3.92 13.42
N PHE A 869 -25.85 3.60 13.87
CA PHE A 869 -24.92 2.78 13.08
C PHE A 869 -24.00 1.93 13.95
N THR A 870 -23.54 0.81 13.41
CA THR A 870 -22.61 -0.09 14.11
C THR A 870 -21.16 0.39 14.01
N SER A 871 -20.44 0.36 15.12
CA SER A 871 -19.08 0.89 15.29
C SER A 871 -18.22 -0.10 16.09
N LEU A 872 -16.89 0.12 16.11
CA LEU A 872 -15.94 -0.71 16.85
C LEU A 872 -16.29 -0.82 18.34
N ILE A 873 -16.80 0.26 18.93
CA ILE A 873 -17.11 0.33 20.36
C ILE A 873 -18.55 -0.11 20.73
N GLY A 874 -19.43 -0.32 19.74
CA GLY A 874 -20.85 -0.59 19.97
C GLY A 874 -21.75 0.00 18.88
N VAL A 875 -23.02 0.25 19.19
CA VAL A 875 -23.96 0.92 18.29
C VAL A 875 -24.05 2.40 18.66
N LYS A 876 -23.61 3.29 17.78
CA LYS A 876 -23.61 4.74 18.02
C LYS A 876 -24.92 5.36 17.55
N ILE A 877 -25.45 6.28 18.34
CA ILE A 877 -26.58 7.15 17.99
C ILE A 877 -26.07 8.58 17.92
N VAL A 878 -26.12 9.19 16.73
CA VAL A 878 -25.63 10.55 16.50
C VAL A 878 -26.78 11.45 16.05
N ASN A 879 -26.86 12.65 16.64
CA ASN A 879 -27.82 13.67 16.22
C ASN A 879 -27.24 14.49 15.05
N LEU A 880 -27.87 14.41 13.88
CA LEU A 880 -27.40 15.05 12.64
C LEU A 880 -27.51 16.57 12.65
N HIS A 881 -28.41 17.13 13.46
CA HIS A 881 -28.62 18.58 13.56
C HIS A 881 -27.54 19.24 14.43
N THR A 882 -27.29 18.66 15.62
CA THR A 882 -26.34 19.19 16.60
C THR A 882 -24.92 18.65 16.42
N ASN A 883 -24.74 17.60 15.61
CA ASN A 883 -23.47 16.91 15.39
C ASN A 883 -22.84 16.37 16.69
N LYS A 884 -23.68 15.84 17.58
CA LYS A 884 -23.25 15.27 18.86
C LYS A 884 -23.61 13.80 18.95
N LEU A 885 -22.68 13.03 19.52
CA LEU A 885 -22.95 11.68 20.00
C LEU A 885 -23.99 11.77 21.12
N VAL A 886 -25.08 11.04 20.98
CA VAL A 886 -26.19 11.01 21.93
C VAL A 886 -25.98 9.88 22.92
N LYS A 887 -25.73 8.66 22.41
CA LYS A 887 -25.55 7.45 23.21
C LYS A 887 -24.80 6.38 22.41
N ILE A 888 -24.15 5.46 23.13
CA ILE A 888 -23.53 4.24 22.59
C ILE A 888 -24.21 3.04 23.27
N LEU A 889 -24.85 2.16 22.50
CA LEU A 889 -25.44 0.92 22.99
C LEU A 889 -24.41 -0.21 22.90
N GLY A 890 -24.42 -1.11 23.89
CA GLY A 890 -23.51 -2.27 23.92
C GLY A 890 -22.05 -1.92 24.19
N LYS A 891 -21.75 -0.72 24.69
CA LYS A 891 -20.37 -0.33 25.07
C LYS A 891 -19.82 -1.25 26.16
N VAL A 892 -20.66 -1.67 27.10
CA VAL A 892 -20.28 -2.52 28.25
C VAL A 892 -20.09 -3.99 27.86
N GLU A 893 -20.53 -4.40 26.67
CA GLU A 893 -20.44 -5.79 26.20
C GLU A 893 -19.03 -6.11 25.68
N GLN A 894 -18.29 -6.97 26.38
CA GLN A 894 -16.84 -7.13 26.22
C GLN A 894 -16.40 -7.98 25.00
N THR A 895 -17.31 -8.69 24.33
CA THR A 895 -16.95 -9.70 23.31
C THR A 895 -17.62 -9.51 21.96
N GLU A 896 -18.62 -8.62 21.84
CA GLU A 896 -19.53 -8.63 20.71
C GLU A 896 -19.26 -7.48 19.74
N ARG A 897 -18.90 -7.81 18.49
CA ARG A 897 -18.82 -6.84 17.40
C ARG A 897 -20.12 -6.86 16.60
N PHE A 898 -20.97 -5.88 16.85
CA PHE A 898 -22.27 -5.73 16.19
C PHE A 898 -22.13 -5.35 14.70
N LEU A 899 -22.99 -5.87 13.82
CA LEU A 899 -22.93 -5.63 12.37
C LEU A 899 -24.26 -5.13 11.80
N GLY A 900 -25.27 -6.00 11.77
CA GLY A 900 -26.62 -5.70 11.28
C GLY A 900 -27.46 -4.99 12.33
N LEU A 901 -28.36 -4.13 11.87
CA LEU A 901 -29.17 -3.23 12.69
C LEU A 901 -30.56 -3.06 12.08
N ALA A 902 -31.61 -3.37 12.84
CA ALA A 902 -32.98 -3.04 12.51
C ALA A 902 -33.65 -2.30 13.68
N LEU A 903 -34.35 -1.21 13.40
CA LEU A 903 -34.95 -0.34 14.42
C LEU A 903 -36.48 -0.40 14.39
N TYR A 904 -37.07 -0.77 15.53
CA TYR A 904 -38.51 -0.70 15.80
C TYR A 904 -38.81 0.51 16.70
N GLN A 905 -39.68 1.42 16.27
CA GLN A 905 -40.06 2.62 17.07
C GLN A 905 -41.55 2.68 17.44
N GLY A 906 -42.34 1.67 17.06
CA GLY A 906 -43.79 1.65 17.26
C GLY A 906 -44.55 2.71 16.45
N LYS A 907 -45.88 2.81 16.64
CA LYS A 907 -46.68 3.90 16.07
C LYS A 907 -46.55 5.13 16.95
N ALA A 908 -46.10 6.25 16.41
CA ALA A 908 -46.02 7.52 17.13
C ALA A 908 -47.38 7.87 17.77
N VAL A 909 -47.44 7.89 19.11
CA VAL A 909 -48.60 8.42 19.83
C VAL A 909 -48.60 9.94 19.59
N LYS A 910 -49.47 10.41 18.69
CA LYS A 910 -49.76 11.84 18.57
C LYS A 910 -50.37 12.31 19.90
N LYS A 911 -49.55 12.79 20.84
CA LYS A 911 -50.06 13.63 21.92
C LYS A 911 -50.64 14.89 21.28
N LYS A 912 -51.97 14.95 21.16
CA LYS A 912 -52.71 16.15 20.75
C LYS A 912 -52.28 17.30 21.66
N ALA A 913 -51.54 18.26 21.11
CA ALA A 913 -51.38 19.56 21.73
C ALA A 913 -52.68 20.35 21.53
N ALA A 914 -53.41 20.54 22.64
CA ALA A 914 -54.39 21.59 22.94
C ALA A 914 -55.55 21.88 21.95
N LEU A 915 -56.76 21.47 22.32
CA LEU A 915 -57.94 22.35 22.40
C LEU A 915 -58.94 21.69 23.35
N GLY A 916 -59.38 22.45 24.36
CA GLY A 916 -60.11 21.94 25.51
C GLY A 916 -61.52 21.49 25.17
N GLU A 917 -61.85 20.26 25.58
CA GLU A 917 -63.21 19.82 25.88
C GLU A 917 -63.12 18.59 26.79
N SER A 918 -63.86 18.63 27.89
CA SER A 918 -63.92 17.59 28.92
C SER A 918 -64.65 16.35 28.41
N VAL A 919 -64.01 15.19 28.44
CA VAL A 919 -64.70 13.90 28.25
C VAL A 919 -64.26 12.90 29.32
N VAL A 920 -65.28 12.27 29.87
CA VAL A 920 -65.37 11.34 30.98
C VAL A 920 -64.41 10.15 30.85
N GLU A 921 -63.70 9.85 31.95
CA GLU A 921 -62.84 8.68 32.09
C GLU A 921 -63.67 7.39 32.12
N GLY A 922 -63.50 6.56 31.09
CA GLY A 922 -63.86 5.15 31.13
C GLY A 922 -62.64 4.34 31.59
N GLU A 923 -62.78 3.64 32.72
CA GLU A 923 -61.81 2.67 33.23
C GLU A 923 -61.70 1.48 32.27
N ASN A 924 -60.74 1.50 31.32
CA ASN A 924 -60.06 0.29 30.79
C ASN A 924 -58.94 0.53 29.75
N ASP A 925 -58.61 1.76 29.36
CA ASP A 925 -57.46 2.00 28.47
C ASP A 925 -56.16 2.19 29.25
N GLN A 926 -55.54 1.09 29.69
CA GLN A 926 -54.12 1.11 30.05
C GLN A 926 -53.31 1.48 28.81
N LYS A 927 -52.81 2.72 28.80
CA LYS A 927 -51.92 3.32 27.80
C LYS A 927 -50.82 2.35 27.34
N GLU A 928 -50.96 1.77 26.14
CA GLU A 928 -49.86 1.12 25.43
C GLU A 928 -48.77 2.16 25.10
N SER A 929 -47.79 2.33 25.98
CA SER A 929 -46.56 3.06 25.66
C SER A 929 -45.73 2.20 24.70
N ALA A 930 -45.46 2.71 23.48
CA ALA A 930 -44.57 2.05 22.54
C ALA A 930 -43.15 1.94 23.14
N ASP A 931 -42.65 0.71 23.31
CA ASP A 931 -41.26 0.45 23.72
C ASP A 931 -40.38 0.26 22.47
N PRO A 932 -39.51 1.24 22.13
CA PRO A 932 -38.65 1.17 20.97
C PRO A 932 -37.52 0.15 21.18
N ILE A 933 -37.21 -0.60 20.13
CA ILE A 933 -36.23 -1.69 20.17
C ILE A 933 -35.26 -1.57 19.00
N ALA A 934 -33.96 -1.74 19.26
CA ALA A 934 -32.97 -2.04 18.23
C ALA A 934 -32.62 -3.53 18.26
N LEU A 935 -32.82 -4.20 17.13
CA LEU A 935 -32.45 -5.59 16.91
C LEU A 935 -31.11 -5.63 16.17
N VAL A 936 -30.12 -6.28 16.78
CA VAL A 936 -28.72 -6.18 16.38
C VAL A 936 -28.10 -7.57 16.21
N THR A 937 -27.37 -7.80 15.13
CA THR A 937 -26.59 -9.04 14.90
C THR A 937 -25.10 -8.81 15.18
N ALA A 938 -24.32 -9.87 15.39
CA ALA A 938 -22.88 -9.76 15.66
C ALA A 938 -22.02 -10.72 14.83
N TYR A 939 -20.75 -10.36 14.65
CA TYR A 939 -19.79 -11.10 13.84
C TYR A 939 -19.57 -12.54 14.33
N LYS A 940 -19.81 -13.54 13.46
CA LYS A 940 -19.68 -14.98 13.73
C LYS A 940 -20.52 -15.48 14.92
N LYS A 941 -21.67 -14.85 15.18
CA LYS A 941 -22.58 -15.25 16.25
C LYS A 941 -23.86 -15.83 15.68
N ASN A 942 -24.26 -16.99 16.20
CA ASN A 942 -25.52 -17.66 15.90
C ASN A 942 -26.68 -17.10 16.72
N ARG A 943 -26.64 -15.80 17.06
CA ARG A 943 -27.63 -15.14 17.90
C ARG A 943 -27.77 -13.68 17.53
N PHE A 944 -28.92 -13.11 17.88
CA PHE A 944 -29.20 -11.68 17.76
C PHE A 944 -29.56 -11.09 19.13
N TYR A 945 -29.33 -9.79 19.28
CA TYR A 945 -29.40 -9.04 20.53
C TYR A 945 -30.49 -7.98 20.46
N LEU A 946 -31.20 -7.80 21.58
CA LEU A 946 -32.29 -6.84 21.73
C LEU A 946 -31.87 -5.69 22.65
N PHE A 947 -31.87 -4.47 22.14
CA PHE A 947 -31.70 -3.26 22.95
C PHE A 947 -33.05 -2.55 23.09
N SER A 948 -33.57 -2.46 24.31
CA SER A 948 -34.82 -1.78 24.67
C SER A 948 -34.53 -0.47 25.42
N THR A 949 -35.57 0.20 25.89
CA THR A 949 -35.47 1.26 26.92
C THR A 949 -35.18 0.71 28.32
N ARG A 950 -35.37 -0.59 28.53
CA ARG A 950 -35.14 -1.29 29.79
C ARG A 950 -33.72 -1.85 29.89
N GLU A 951 -33.17 -1.83 31.10
CA GLU A 951 -31.94 -2.54 31.44
C GLU A 951 -32.24 -3.91 32.06
N PRO A 952 -31.37 -4.91 31.85
CA PRO A 952 -31.56 -6.22 32.45
C PRO A 952 -31.45 -6.17 34.00
N PRO A 953 -32.25 -6.93 34.75
CA PRO A 953 -32.21 -6.95 36.21
C PRO A 953 -30.90 -7.58 36.74
N GLU A 954 -30.25 -6.93 37.72
CA GLU A 954 -28.93 -7.30 38.29
C GLU A 954 -28.80 -8.77 38.73
N THR A 955 -29.91 -9.42 39.11
CA THR A 955 -29.94 -10.80 39.62
C THR A 955 -29.84 -11.90 38.54
N THR A 956 -29.75 -11.55 37.25
CA THR A 956 -29.80 -12.52 36.12
C THR A 956 -28.49 -12.63 35.33
N ALA A 957 -27.40 -12.08 35.86
CA ALA A 957 -26.14 -11.83 35.15
C ALA A 957 -25.60 -13.00 34.30
N ASP A 958 -25.80 -14.27 34.71
CA ASP A 958 -25.15 -15.41 34.05
C ASP A 958 -26.06 -16.53 33.49
N LEU A 959 -27.39 -16.54 33.70
CA LEU A 959 -28.23 -17.69 33.30
C LEU A 959 -29.58 -17.37 32.63
N GLY A 960 -30.02 -16.10 32.59
CA GLY A 960 -31.39 -15.75 32.14
C GLY A 960 -31.51 -14.82 30.93
N ARG A 961 -30.43 -14.18 30.49
CA ARG A 961 -30.46 -13.21 29.36
C ARG A 961 -30.40 -13.88 27.98
N ASP A 962 -29.72 -15.02 27.92
CA ASP A 962 -29.57 -15.81 26.70
C ASP A 962 -30.69 -16.86 26.61
N ILE A 963 -31.56 -16.69 25.62
CA ILE A 963 -32.69 -17.60 25.38
C ILE A 963 -32.29 -18.67 24.37
N PHE A 964 -32.14 -19.89 24.89
CA PHE A 964 -31.86 -21.11 24.12
C PHE A 964 -33.17 -21.70 23.56
N ASN A 965 -33.76 -21.03 22.58
CA ASN A 965 -34.95 -21.49 21.86
C ASN A 965 -34.69 -22.75 20.99
N GLU A 966 -33.44 -22.98 20.58
CA GLU A 966 -32.99 -24.19 19.87
C GLU A 966 -31.73 -24.71 20.56
N LYS A 967 -31.83 -25.83 21.29
CA LYS A 967 -30.63 -26.55 21.73
C LYS A 967 -30.06 -27.27 20.50
N PRO A 968 -28.78 -27.05 20.13
CA PRO A 968 -28.16 -27.83 19.06
C PRO A 968 -28.29 -29.32 19.39
N SER A 969 -28.73 -30.12 18.42
CA SER A 969 -28.76 -31.58 18.61
C SER A 969 -27.34 -32.09 18.86
N LYS A 970 -27.16 -33.23 19.53
CA LYS A 970 -25.83 -33.82 19.75
C LYS A 970 -25.11 -34.11 18.43
N GLU A 971 -25.88 -34.41 17.38
CA GLU A 971 -25.38 -34.61 16.02
C GLU A 971 -24.93 -33.28 15.39
N ASP A 972 -25.68 -32.18 15.57
CA ASP A 972 -25.30 -30.86 15.07
C ASP A 972 -24.11 -30.25 15.79
N ALA A 973 -23.95 -30.51 17.09
CA ALA A 973 -22.75 -30.14 17.83
C ALA A 973 -21.51 -30.90 17.33
N ALA A 974 -21.68 -32.16 16.91
CA ALA A 974 -20.62 -32.96 16.30
C ALA A 974 -20.29 -32.50 14.86
N VAL A 975 -21.31 -32.12 14.07
CA VAL A 975 -21.12 -31.57 12.73
C VAL A 975 -20.49 -30.16 12.79
N ALA A 976 -20.94 -29.29 13.68
CA ALA A 976 -20.33 -27.97 13.91
C ALA A 976 -18.91 -28.07 14.49
N ALA A 977 -18.60 -29.13 15.25
CA ALA A 977 -17.22 -29.43 15.65
C ALA A 977 -16.37 -29.89 14.45
N SER A 978 -16.94 -30.67 13.51
CA SER A 978 -16.25 -31.11 12.29
C SER A 978 -16.02 -30.00 11.25
N ILE A 979 -16.89 -28.99 11.19
CA ILE A 979 -16.77 -27.84 10.26
C ILE A 979 -15.82 -26.75 10.82
N ARG A 980 -15.54 -26.76 12.13
CA ARG A 980 -14.55 -25.86 12.77
C ARG A 980 -13.08 -26.31 12.61
N THR A 981 -12.85 -27.44 11.95
CA THR A 981 -11.52 -28.00 11.67
C THR A 981 -11.09 -27.78 10.21
N GLU A 982 -11.13 -26.55 9.74
CA GLU A 982 -10.07 -26.07 8.84
C GLU A 982 -9.08 -25.24 9.66
N ASN A 983 -8.41 -25.93 10.59
CA ASN A 983 -7.12 -25.44 11.06
C ASN A 983 -6.14 -25.72 9.90
N PRO A 984 -5.45 -24.71 9.33
CA PRO A 984 -4.40 -25.00 8.36
C PRO A 984 -3.40 -25.93 9.03
N LEU A 985 -3.28 -27.15 8.50
CA LEU A 985 -2.30 -28.14 8.94
C LEU A 985 -0.93 -27.46 8.97
N GLY A 986 -0.16 -27.67 10.04
CA GLY A 986 1.15 -27.03 10.18
C GLY A 986 2.05 -27.41 9.01
N LYS A 987 2.63 -26.42 8.32
CA LYS A 987 3.61 -26.66 7.24
C LYS A 987 5.00 -26.90 7.80
N GLN A 988 5.29 -26.29 8.95
CA GLN A 988 6.58 -26.34 9.61
C GLN A 988 6.37 -26.26 11.13
N ALA A 989 7.26 -26.88 11.90
CA ALA A 989 7.27 -26.79 13.36
C ALA A 989 8.68 -26.51 13.87
N THR A 990 8.77 -25.76 14.97
CA THR A 990 10.02 -25.56 15.71
C THR A 990 9.87 -26.20 17.08
N ILE A 991 10.68 -27.23 17.34
CA ILE A 991 10.73 -27.97 18.61
C ILE A 991 11.84 -27.32 19.44
N HIS A 992 11.46 -26.54 20.45
CA HIS A 992 12.40 -25.96 21.40
C HIS A 992 12.79 -27.04 22.41
N THR A 993 14.07 -27.40 22.51
CA THR A 993 14.57 -28.37 23.49
C THR A 993 15.53 -27.71 24.47
N THR A 994 15.83 -28.40 25.58
CA THR A 994 16.87 -27.94 26.54
C THR A 994 18.28 -27.86 25.93
N MET A 995 18.52 -28.48 24.77
CA MET A 995 19.81 -28.45 24.06
C MET A 995 19.82 -27.55 22.82
N GLY A 996 18.71 -26.89 22.49
CA GLY A 996 18.58 -26.02 21.32
C GLY A 996 17.32 -26.30 20.51
N ASP A 997 17.18 -25.58 19.39
CA ASP A 997 15.97 -25.61 18.57
C ASP A 997 16.12 -26.57 17.38
N ILE A 998 15.10 -27.39 17.14
CA ILE A 998 15.01 -28.29 15.98
C ILE A 998 13.84 -27.84 15.11
N VAL A 999 14.14 -27.40 13.89
CA VAL A 999 13.14 -26.94 12.93
C VAL A 999 12.82 -28.06 11.96
N VAL A 1000 11.55 -28.46 11.86
CA VAL A 1000 11.08 -29.56 11.01
C VAL A 1000 10.06 -29.09 9.98
N LYS A 1001 10.19 -29.57 8.75
CA LYS A 1001 9.16 -29.49 7.70
C LYS A 1001 8.17 -30.63 7.89
N LEU A 1002 6.86 -30.35 7.80
CA LEU A 1002 5.80 -31.33 7.93
C LEU A 1002 5.20 -31.67 6.56
N PHE A 1003 4.89 -32.95 6.32
CA PHE A 1003 4.34 -33.48 5.05
C PHE A 1003 2.80 -33.55 5.11
N TYR A 1004 2.17 -32.39 5.28
CA TYR A 1004 0.73 -32.28 5.51
C TYR A 1004 -0.16 -32.72 4.33
N GLN A 1005 0.37 -32.81 3.11
CA GLN A 1005 -0.40 -33.25 1.94
C GLN A 1005 -0.41 -34.78 1.85
N GLU A 1006 0.68 -35.43 2.25
CA GLU A 1006 0.89 -36.86 2.10
C GLU A 1006 0.40 -37.68 3.32
N CYS A 1007 0.50 -37.14 4.54
CA CYS A 1007 0.04 -37.76 5.78
C CYS A 1007 -0.76 -36.76 6.65
N PRO A 1008 -1.96 -36.36 6.19
CA PRO A 1008 -2.75 -35.31 6.83
C PRO A 1008 -3.17 -35.65 8.26
N LYS A 1009 -3.57 -36.90 8.57
CA LYS A 1009 -4.03 -37.25 9.92
C LYS A 1009 -2.88 -37.22 10.92
N THR A 1010 -1.71 -37.71 10.53
CA THR A 1010 -0.52 -37.71 11.36
C THR A 1010 -0.05 -36.29 11.67
N VAL A 1011 -0.05 -35.41 10.66
CA VAL A 1011 0.32 -34.00 10.83
C VAL A 1011 -0.73 -33.24 11.65
N GLU A 1012 -2.01 -33.55 11.50
CA GLU A 1012 -3.08 -33.00 12.33
C GLU A 1012 -2.88 -33.35 13.81
N ASN A 1013 -2.68 -34.65 14.10
CA ASN A 1013 -2.43 -35.15 15.45
C ASN A 1013 -1.22 -34.43 16.10
N PHE A 1014 -0.09 -34.36 15.39
CA PHE A 1014 1.10 -33.67 15.88
C PHE A 1014 0.87 -32.15 16.07
N THR A 1015 0.19 -31.49 15.12
CA THR A 1015 -0.06 -30.04 15.14
C THR A 1015 -0.99 -29.65 16.28
N VAL A 1016 -2.07 -30.41 16.49
CA VAL A 1016 -3.07 -30.13 17.51
C VAL A 1016 -2.50 -30.40 18.90
N HIS A 1017 -1.79 -31.52 19.10
CA HIS A 1017 -1.08 -31.78 20.36
C HIS A 1017 -0.06 -30.68 20.68
N SER A 1018 0.70 -30.22 19.69
CA SER A 1018 1.65 -29.11 19.86
C SER A 1018 0.94 -27.80 20.25
N LYS A 1019 -0.17 -27.44 19.60
CA LYS A 1019 -0.95 -26.24 19.92
C LYS A 1019 -1.59 -26.29 21.31
N ASN A 1020 -1.95 -27.49 21.78
CA ASN A 1020 -2.52 -27.71 23.10
C ASN A 1020 -1.45 -27.76 24.22
N GLY A 1021 -0.17 -27.60 23.89
CA GLY A 1021 0.94 -27.72 24.85
C GLY A 1021 1.16 -29.15 25.36
N TYR A 1022 0.66 -30.16 24.65
CA TYR A 1022 0.75 -31.57 25.06
C TYR A 1022 2.20 -32.05 25.14
N TYR A 1023 3.09 -31.52 24.29
CA TYR A 1023 4.50 -31.87 24.26
C TYR A 1023 5.37 -31.04 25.23
N ASP A 1024 4.80 -30.09 25.95
CA ASP A 1024 5.56 -29.18 26.80
C ASP A 1024 6.09 -29.94 28.04
N ASN A 1025 7.39 -29.83 28.28
CA ASN A 1025 8.17 -30.54 29.29
C ASN A 1025 8.28 -32.06 29.13
N ILE A 1026 7.89 -32.63 27.98
CA ILE A 1026 8.07 -34.07 27.69
C ILE A 1026 9.55 -34.38 27.46
N ILE A 1027 10.01 -35.51 28.00
CA ILE A 1027 11.41 -35.95 27.91
C ILE A 1027 11.68 -36.86 26.71
N PHE A 1028 12.92 -36.85 26.22
CA PHE A 1028 13.43 -37.92 25.35
C PHE A 1028 13.72 -39.17 26.20
N HIS A 1029 12.79 -40.12 26.18
CA HIS A 1029 12.86 -41.32 27.03
C HIS A 1029 13.73 -42.44 26.43
N ARG A 1030 14.06 -42.37 25.13
CA ARG A 1030 14.93 -43.34 24.45
C ARG A 1030 15.81 -42.66 23.38
N VAL A 1031 17.11 -42.88 23.47
CA VAL A 1031 18.13 -42.32 22.57
C VAL A 1031 19.12 -43.44 22.21
N ILE A 1032 19.19 -43.82 20.93
CA ILE A 1032 20.06 -44.90 20.46
C ILE A 1032 21.07 -44.31 19.48
N GLN A 1033 22.35 -44.35 19.87
CA GLN A 1033 23.45 -43.83 19.05
C GLN A 1033 23.57 -44.61 17.73
N GLY A 1034 23.61 -43.88 16.61
CA GLY A 1034 23.64 -44.42 15.26
C GLY A 1034 22.28 -44.92 14.76
N PHE A 1035 21.17 -44.56 15.42
CA PHE A 1035 19.84 -45.02 15.03
C PHE A 1035 18.76 -43.92 15.12
N MET A 1036 18.26 -43.60 16.32
CA MET A 1036 17.15 -42.65 16.48
C MET A 1036 17.06 -42.04 17.89
N ILE A 1037 16.40 -40.88 17.96
CA ILE A 1037 15.97 -40.23 19.21
C ILE A 1037 14.43 -40.24 19.28
N GLN A 1038 13.86 -40.74 20.39
CA GLN A 1038 12.41 -40.94 20.54
C GLN A 1038 11.84 -40.14 21.72
N THR A 1039 10.66 -39.57 21.52
CA THR A 1039 9.96 -38.67 22.45
C THR A 1039 8.44 -38.70 22.22
N GLY A 1040 7.70 -37.82 22.89
CA GLY A 1040 6.25 -37.68 22.73
C GLY A 1040 5.40 -38.60 23.63
N ASP A 1041 6.02 -39.19 24.66
CA ASP A 1041 5.34 -39.92 25.73
C ASP A 1041 5.19 -39.02 26.98
N PRO A 1042 3.97 -38.67 27.39
CA PRO A 1042 3.73 -37.88 28.61
C PRO A 1042 4.22 -38.53 29.90
N GLN A 1043 4.30 -39.87 29.96
CA GLN A 1043 4.75 -40.59 31.16
C GLN A 1043 6.29 -40.68 31.22
N GLY A 1044 6.96 -40.52 30.08
CA GLY A 1044 8.42 -40.52 29.97
C GLY A 1044 9.06 -41.89 30.22
N ASP A 1045 8.30 -42.98 30.11
CA ASP A 1045 8.76 -44.36 30.30
C ASP A 1045 8.67 -45.22 29.02
N GLY A 1046 8.15 -44.65 27.93
CA GLY A 1046 7.96 -45.26 26.62
C GLY A 1046 6.63 -45.99 26.47
N THR A 1047 5.76 -46.03 27.48
CA THR A 1047 4.50 -46.81 27.47
C THR A 1047 3.24 -45.96 27.29
N GLY A 1048 3.33 -44.64 27.44
CA GLY A 1048 2.19 -43.73 27.35
C GLY A 1048 2.06 -42.99 26.02
N GLY A 1049 0.92 -42.31 25.84
CA GLY A 1049 0.66 -41.44 24.70
C GLY A 1049 -0.62 -41.79 23.96
N GLU A 1050 -1.54 -40.84 23.85
CA GLU A 1050 -2.82 -41.00 23.15
C GLU A 1050 -2.91 -40.03 21.98
N SER A 1051 -3.58 -40.43 20.89
CA SER A 1051 -3.88 -39.48 19.82
C SER A 1051 -4.89 -38.41 20.26
N ILE A 1052 -5.04 -37.35 19.48
CA ILE A 1052 -6.04 -36.30 19.72
C ILE A 1052 -7.49 -36.82 19.72
N TRP A 1053 -7.71 -38.05 19.24
CA TRP A 1053 -9.01 -38.71 19.18
C TRP A 1053 -9.26 -39.67 20.35
N GLY A 1054 -8.35 -39.77 21.33
CA GLY A 1054 -8.52 -40.59 22.53
C GLY A 1054 -8.27 -42.10 22.35
N GLY A 1055 -7.53 -42.48 21.30
CA GLY A 1055 -7.14 -43.87 21.01
C GLY A 1055 -5.97 -43.96 20.02
N GLU A 1056 -5.72 -45.13 19.46
CA GLU A 1056 -4.73 -45.32 18.38
C GLU A 1056 -5.32 -44.99 16.99
N PHE A 1057 -4.48 -44.60 16.02
CA PHE A 1057 -4.91 -44.33 14.65
C PHE A 1057 -4.04 -45.00 13.57
N GLU A 1058 -4.60 -45.10 12.36
CA GLU A 1058 -4.04 -45.82 11.20
C GLU A 1058 -2.72 -45.23 10.66
N ASP A 1059 -1.91 -46.07 10.00
CA ASP A 1059 -0.67 -45.65 9.35
C ASP A 1059 -0.92 -45.01 7.97
N GLU A 1060 -0.17 -43.94 7.65
CA GLU A 1060 -0.26 -43.22 6.37
C GLU A 1060 1.04 -43.39 5.55
N PHE A 1061 1.11 -44.46 4.75
CA PHE A 1061 2.28 -44.72 3.90
C PHE A 1061 2.17 -44.05 2.52
N HIS A 1062 3.14 -43.21 2.18
CA HIS A 1062 3.24 -42.58 0.87
C HIS A 1062 4.48 -43.05 0.10
N ARG A 1063 4.35 -43.38 -1.19
CA ARG A 1063 5.43 -44.00 -2.01
C ARG A 1063 6.72 -43.16 -2.10
N ASN A 1064 6.59 -41.84 -1.96
CA ASN A 1064 7.68 -40.88 -2.05
C ASN A 1064 8.36 -40.60 -0.69
N LEU A 1065 7.78 -41.06 0.41
CA LEU A 1065 8.30 -40.82 1.76
C LEU A 1065 8.98 -42.09 2.28
N LYS A 1066 10.30 -42.01 2.48
CA LYS A 1066 11.16 -43.12 2.89
C LYS A 1066 12.22 -42.62 3.88
N HIS A 1067 12.75 -43.52 4.69
CA HIS A 1067 13.89 -43.29 5.60
C HIS A 1067 15.22 -43.40 4.83
N ASP A 1068 15.30 -42.76 3.66
CA ASP A 1068 16.44 -42.81 2.73
C ASP A 1068 17.62 -41.94 3.18
N ARG A 1069 17.39 -41.03 4.12
CA ARG A 1069 18.34 -40.01 4.59
C ARG A 1069 18.21 -39.81 6.11
N PRO A 1070 19.28 -39.36 6.79
CA PRO A 1070 19.22 -39.00 8.20
C PRO A 1070 18.25 -37.83 8.45
N PHE A 1071 17.87 -37.65 9.71
CA PHE A 1071 17.00 -36.59 10.22
C PHE A 1071 15.55 -36.65 9.71
N THR A 1072 15.05 -37.86 9.52
CA THR A 1072 13.65 -38.11 9.10
C THR A 1072 12.78 -38.30 10.34
N LEU A 1073 11.62 -37.63 10.37
CA LEU A 1073 10.66 -37.61 11.48
C LEU A 1073 9.51 -38.58 11.19
N SER A 1074 9.28 -39.54 12.10
CA SER A 1074 8.30 -40.61 11.92
C SER A 1074 7.54 -40.95 13.22
N MET A 1075 6.30 -41.42 13.10
CA MET A 1075 5.51 -41.85 14.26
C MET A 1075 5.99 -43.19 14.82
N ALA A 1076 6.03 -43.29 16.16
CA ALA A 1076 6.23 -44.54 16.85
C ALA A 1076 4.90 -45.30 16.96
N ASN A 1077 4.93 -46.62 16.73
CA ASN A 1077 3.79 -47.50 16.83
C ASN A 1077 4.22 -48.85 17.43
N ALA A 1078 3.27 -49.61 17.99
CA ALA A 1078 3.46 -50.94 18.57
C ALA A 1078 3.12 -52.09 17.58
N GLY A 1079 2.89 -51.73 16.31
CA GLY A 1079 2.41 -52.59 15.24
C GLY A 1079 1.61 -51.79 14.21
N PRO A 1080 1.14 -52.41 13.11
CA PRO A 1080 0.37 -51.71 12.09
C PRO A 1080 -0.87 -51.02 12.65
N ASN A 1081 -1.08 -49.75 12.31
CA ASN A 1081 -2.22 -48.91 12.68
C ASN A 1081 -2.36 -48.61 14.18
N THR A 1082 -1.24 -48.52 14.90
CA THR A 1082 -1.21 -48.25 16.36
C THR A 1082 -0.53 -46.92 16.69
N ASN A 1083 -0.72 -45.88 15.87
CA ASN A 1083 -0.10 -44.57 16.10
C ASN A 1083 -0.78 -43.84 17.27
N GLY A 1084 0.01 -43.23 18.15
CA GLY A 1084 -0.45 -42.46 19.32
C GLY A 1084 0.06 -41.02 19.30
N SER A 1085 0.75 -40.59 20.36
CA SER A 1085 1.42 -39.26 20.42
C SER A 1085 2.94 -39.33 20.24
N GLN A 1086 3.53 -40.53 20.36
CA GLN A 1086 4.97 -40.73 20.33
C GLN A 1086 5.55 -40.66 18.91
N PHE A 1087 6.74 -40.07 18.77
CA PHE A 1087 7.45 -39.97 17.51
C PHE A 1087 8.97 -40.04 17.72
N PHE A 1088 9.69 -40.32 16.64
CA PHE A 1088 11.14 -40.39 16.64
C PHE A 1088 11.76 -39.67 15.44
N VAL A 1089 13.02 -39.24 15.62
CA VAL A 1089 13.86 -38.68 14.56
C VAL A 1089 15.02 -39.65 14.33
N THR A 1090 15.20 -40.12 13.09
CA THR A 1090 16.34 -40.98 12.73
C THR A 1090 17.61 -40.16 12.59
N THR A 1091 18.75 -40.68 13.04
CA THR A 1091 20.06 -40.00 12.91
C THR A 1091 20.87 -40.52 11.72
N VAL A 1092 20.47 -41.68 11.17
CA VAL A 1092 21.02 -42.31 9.97
C VAL A 1092 19.89 -42.72 9.01
N PRO A 1093 20.19 -43.04 7.73
CA PRO A 1093 19.23 -43.70 6.86
C PRO A 1093 18.81 -45.07 7.42
N CYS A 1094 17.50 -45.31 7.54
CA CYS A 1094 16.95 -46.55 8.12
C CYS A 1094 15.90 -47.20 7.20
N PRO A 1095 16.27 -47.70 6.00
CA PRO A 1095 15.29 -48.24 5.03
C PRO A 1095 14.45 -49.41 5.54
N TRP A 1096 14.89 -50.13 6.58
CA TRP A 1096 14.14 -51.24 7.19
C TRP A 1096 12.88 -50.81 7.97
N LEU A 1097 12.72 -49.50 8.20
CA LEU A 1097 11.51 -48.89 8.79
C LEU A 1097 10.47 -48.48 7.72
N ASP A 1098 10.84 -48.50 6.44
CA ASP A 1098 9.93 -48.14 5.34
C ASP A 1098 8.74 -49.09 5.28
N GLY A 1099 7.53 -48.53 5.18
CA GLY A 1099 6.28 -49.30 5.16
C GLY A 1099 5.88 -49.90 6.52
N LYS A 1100 6.56 -49.51 7.61
CA LYS A 1100 6.21 -49.89 9.00
C LYS A 1100 5.86 -48.69 9.88
N HIS A 1101 6.51 -47.54 9.64
CA HIS A 1101 6.27 -46.30 10.38
C HIS A 1101 5.90 -45.15 9.43
N THR A 1102 4.94 -44.33 9.85
CA THR A 1102 4.47 -43.17 9.07
C THR A 1102 5.50 -42.04 9.14
N VAL A 1103 6.11 -41.71 7.99
CA VAL A 1103 7.04 -40.58 7.84
C VAL A 1103 6.23 -39.31 7.64
N PHE A 1104 6.29 -38.36 8.60
CA PHE A 1104 5.46 -37.15 8.56
C PHE A 1104 6.22 -35.83 8.59
N GLY A 1105 7.55 -35.88 8.69
CA GLY A 1105 8.36 -34.67 8.54
C GLY A 1105 9.85 -34.92 8.34
N ARG A 1106 10.62 -33.83 8.22
CA ARG A 1106 12.08 -33.86 8.10
C ARG A 1106 12.71 -32.62 8.72
N VAL A 1107 13.84 -32.78 9.40
CA VAL A 1107 14.58 -31.66 9.99
C VAL A 1107 15.19 -30.79 8.89
N LEU A 1108 14.93 -29.49 8.96
CA LEU A 1108 15.51 -28.45 8.10
C LEU A 1108 16.70 -27.75 8.76
N GLN A 1109 16.62 -27.50 10.07
CA GLN A 1109 17.64 -26.81 10.85
C GLN A 1109 17.71 -27.41 12.26
N GLY A 1110 18.88 -27.38 12.92
CA GLY A 1110 19.09 -28.03 14.22
C GLY A 1110 19.56 -29.49 14.12
N MET A 1111 20.21 -29.86 13.02
CA MET A 1111 20.79 -31.21 12.82
C MET A 1111 21.93 -31.49 13.82
N ASP A 1112 22.69 -30.45 14.16
CA ASP A 1112 23.70 -30.44 15.21
C ASP A 1112 23.09 -30.68 16.60
N VAL A 1113 21.92 -30.09 16.88
CA VAL A 1113 21.17 -30.34 18.13
C VAL A 1113 20.74 -31.80 18.23
N VAL A 1114 20.17 -32.36 17.15
CA VAL A 1114 19.80 -33.79 17.09
C VAL A 1114 21.00 -34.71 17.34
N GLN A 1115 22.15 -34.41 16.73
CA GLN A 1115 23.39 -35.16 16.96
C GLN A 1115 23.95 -35.00 18.38
N ASN A 1116 23.75 -33.84 19.02
CA ASN A 1116 24.17 -33.62 20.40
C ASN A 1116 23.30 -34.42 21.38
N ILE A 1117 21.98 -34.48 21.13
CA ILE A 1117 21.05 -35.33 21.88
C ILE A 1117 21.46 -36.80 21.74
N GLU A 1118 21.77 -37.24 20.52
CA GLU A 1118 22.23 -38.62 20.24
C GLU A 1118 23.52 -39.00 20.98
N LYS A 1119 24.45 -38.05 21.15
CA LYS A 1119 25.74 -38.29 21.83
C LYS A 1119 25.65 -38.32 23.35
N THR A 1120 24.47 -38.11 23.93
CA THR A 1120 24.31 -38.14 25.39
C THR A 1120 24.50 -39.54 25.95
N GLN A 1121 25.09 -39.63 27.14
CA GLN A 1121 25.29 -40.92 27.81
C GLN A 1121 23.93 -41.49 28.24
N THR A 1122 23.67 -42.74 27.87
CA THR A 1122 22.45 -43.47 28.21
C THR A 1122 22.71 -44.60 29.21
N ASN A 1123 21.65 -45.03 29.91
CA ASN A 1123 21.69 -46.23 30.75
C ASN A 1123 21.51 -47.50 29.90
N CYS A 1124 21.38 -48.67 30.54
CA CYS A 1124 21.18 -49.95 29.85
C CYS A 1124 19.86 -50.07 29.08
N ASP A 1125 18.90 -49.17 29.30
CA ASP A 1125 17.59 -49.13 28.64
C ASP A 1125 17.53 -48.04 27.55
N ASP A 1126 18.69 -47.56 27.09
CA ASP A 1126 18.84 -46.47 26.12
C ASP A 1126 18.23 -45.13 26.57
N ARG A 1127 17.97 -44.95 27.87
CA ARG A 1127 17.45 -43.70 28.44
C ARG A 1127 18.60 -42.74 28.78
N PRO A 1128 18.56 -41.46 28.35
CA PRO A 1128 19.57 -40.47 28.73
C PRO A 1128 19.76 -40.35 30.25
N LEU A 1129 21.01 -40.33 30.71
CA LEU A 1129 21.35 -40.10 32.14
C LEU A 1129 21.00 -38.68 32.60
N VAL A 1130 20.95 -37.74 31.66
CA VAL A 1130 20.53 -36.36 31.87
C VAL A 1130 19.25 -36.14 31.08
N ASP A 1131 18.18 -35.74 31.76
CA ASP A 1131 16.88 -35.50 31.12
C ASP A 1131 16.97 -34.36 30.10
N ILE A 1132 16.67 -34.67 28.84
CA ILE A 1132 16.51 -33.71 27.76
C ILE A 1132 15.02 -33.53 27.53
N LYS A 1133 14.53 -32.29 27.53
CA LYS A 1133 13.09 -31.99 27.48
C LYS A 1133 12.74 -31.14 26.27
N ILE A 1134 11.54 -31.35 25.73
CA ILE A 1134 10.87 -30.42 24.84
C ILE A 1134 10.30 -29.30 25.72
N MET A 1135 10.73 -28.07 25.52
CA MET A 1135 10.24 -26.90 26.25
C MET A 1135 8.91 -26.41 25.68
N ALA A 1136 8.82 -26.35 24.36
CA ALA A 1136 7.62 -25.98 23.62
C ALA A 1136 7.73 -26.39 22.15
N ILE A 1137 6.61 -26.67 21.48
CA ILE A 1137 6.57 -26.83 20.02
C ILE A 1137 5.75 -25.72 19.39
N LYS A 1138 6.39 -24.90 18.57
CA LYS A 1138 5.73 -23.82 17.83
C LYS A 1138 5.39 -24.25 16.41
N ILE A 1139 4.11 -24.27 16.07
CA ILE A 1139 3.62 -24.57 14.71
C ILE A 1139 3.58 -23.31 13.86
N ILE A 1140 4.04 -23.43 12.61
CA ILE A 1140 3.98 -22.41 11.56
C ILE A 1140 3.05 -22.95 10.46
N SER A 1141 1.88 -22.31 10.32
CA SER A 1141 0.82 -22.65 9.35
C SER A 1141 0.95 -21.90 8.03
#